data_AF-A0AAW0C8B1-F1
#
_entry.id   AF-A0AAW0C8B1-F1
#
_cell.length_a   1.000
_cell.length_b   1.000
_cell.length_c   1.000
_cell.angle_alpha   90.00
_cell.angle_beta   90.00
_cell.angle_gamma   90.00
#
_symmetry.space_group_name_H-M   'P 1'
#
loop_
_entity.id
_entity.type
_entity.pdbx_description
1 polymer ?
#
loop_
_entity_poly.entity_id
_entity_poly.type
_entity_poly.pdbx_seq_one_letter_code
_entity_poly.pdbx_strand_id
1 'polypeptide(L)'
;MDPNILANPQLLATLQALLQAAPGLIASQSAPPAEQTPPAAPVSTYTSSRPQAIPSASRGHPNASTAAPGSQPFLGPSSLGVGMSSHTNRPRHSNSALTSQQSRRQTRLNSTLLSLIETVVRDMRDSESQWIFGSTSSPIARFLRPHERLELYLLSLVNRGVSRSSDGAIMLRKQPFDRGITISDLLGNKNLYAKPFLCIRDSRLIIRLAVAQQGISCLTDRDGEGPVSRHSCLSEFMHSLFSIENDIARDTSRWTPPPCTCTEAGRDIDGENEMDAQELEDLFESDMENLPLTPTPVATASGVESTVTPESSAERTTLEQANDSLVVYPKLRAGNVWQEPWVPRPCRFTGLFDLTGDFTKSIFDTASSGSTPYDLVVEGLTVAACGFLRFKGSFLRGTFRLFFPPIAPFKCMSCLLFMPASTQVSDVYSEFGPMDQSFLSVLGLRERSYIQLFVLLPIAGGLTLPRSIASTMSLASSAFVSPHRLQDLTVLGSLIGLLLIHGIAPGPLSPAFIQFAANGCDLGSLTRQFVLEWFTELCGRLDRWLSLGPEGDITEFRDILATCFDMQHKVIGHEIVYHGLIGSQPPSQTEIKSSLLGLRLPCKNGFDLLKVISSFPGGSATFLSNTWTSVIHGYDSLKPHLLISIASTPSTVMPGLAAPLNPKAIIDNFLSGHGVPCPSLFSEARGTFSRLIQLDKIDTAAFRSLSLCWAVTGSPHLESGDQQHIELTWVGSGDAGYEAVPSRRAALMALGKISFRTCFRTARIPVSYLNHLASQSYPAKDKDGNETEPFTLQQAIDHWLLVEILGGIGDHSMV
;
A
#
# COMPACT_ATOMS: atom_id res chain seq x y z
N MET A 1 -27.50 19.32 -49.70
CA MET A 1 -26.35 18.86 -50.51
C MET A 1 -25.74 20.07 -51.19
N ASP A 2 -24.42 20.19 -51.12
CA ASP A 2 -23.65 21.31 -51.66
C ASP A 2 -23.69 21.28 -53.22
N PRO A 3 -24.06 22.39 -53.89
CA PRO A 3 -24.13 22.45 -55.36
C PRO A 3 -22.79 22.17 -56.06
N ASN A 4 -21.66 22.22 -55.36
CA ASN A 4 -20.34 21.88 -55.93
C ASN A 4 -20.08 20.37 -56.05
N ILE A 5 -20.88 19.52 -55.38
CA ILE A 5 -20.74 18.05 -55.45
C ILE A 5 -21.31 17.50 -56.78
N LEU A 6 -22.22 18.23 -57.44
CA LEU A 6 -22.87 17.82 -58.68
C LEU A 6 -22.04 18.11 -59.95
N ALA A 7 -20.92 18.82 -59.83
CA ALA A 7 -20.06 19.15 -60.97
C ALA A 7 -18.93 18.13 -61.22
N ASN A 8 -18.80 17.09 -60.39
CA ASN A 8 -17.75 16.09 -60.54
C ASN A 8 -18.22 14.89 -61.39
N PRO A 9 -17.78 14.77 -62.67
CA PRO A 9 -18.23 13.71 -63.56
C PRO A 9 -17.78 12.31 -63.13
N GLN A 10 -16.69 12.18 -62.36
CA GLN A 10 -16.25 10.90 -61.81
C GLN A 10 -17.15 10.44 -60.66
N LEU A 11 -17.65 11.38 -59.85
CA LEU A 11 -18.58 11.08 -58.76
C LEU A 11 -19.96 10.66 -59.31
N LEU A 12 -20.39 11.33 -60.38
CA LEU A 12 -21.63 10.98 -61.09
C LEU A 12 -21.56 9.59 -61.72
N ALA A 13 -20.45 9.25 -62.37
CA ALA A 13 -20.22 7.92 -62.95
C ALA A 13 -20.19 6.81 -61.88
N THR A 14 -19.63 7.10 -60.71
CA THR A 14 -19.56 6.15 -59.58
C THR A 14 -20.93 5.92 -58.95
N LEU A 15 -21.74 6.98 -58.79
CA LEU A 15 -23.12 6.87 -58.31
C LEU A 15 -24.03 6.15 -59.31
N GLN A 16 -23.81 6.35 -60.61
CA GLN A 16 -24.57 5.69 -61.66
C GLN A 16 -24.20 4.19 -61.78
N ALA A 17 -22.94 3.82 -61.54
CA ALA A 17 -22.51 2.43 -61.42
C ALA A 17 -23.09 1.73 -60.17
N LEU A 18 -23.17 2.44 -59.04
CA LEU A 18 -23.77 1.92 -57.80
C LEU A 18 -25.28 1.72 -57.90
N LEU A 19 -25.98 2.61 -58.63
CA LEU A 19 -27.41 2.49 -58.89
C LEU A 19 -27.76 1.36 -59.88
N GLN A 20 -26.84 0.98 -60.77
CA GLN A 20 -27.01 -0.15 -61.69
C GLN A 20 -26.68 -1.50 -61.06
N ALA A 21 -25.95 -1.53 -59.94
CA ALA A 21 -25.49 -2.76 -59.29
C ALA A 21 -26.48 -3.36 -58.27
N ALA A 22 -27.67 -2.78 -58.07
CA ALA A 22 -28.63 -3.23 -57.05
C ALA A 22 -30.04 -3.53 -57.62
N PRO A 23 -30.27 -4.69 -58.26
CA PRO A 23 -31.61 -5.14 -58.58
C PRO A 23 -32.16 -5.97 -57.40
N GLY A 24 -33.09 -5.38 -56.65
CA GLY A 24 -34.03 -6.12 -55.81
C GLY A 24 -33.98 -5.77 -54.33
N LEU A 25 -34.74 -4.76 -53.93
CA LEU A 25 -35.30 -4.61 -52.58
C LEU A 25 -36.35 -3.48 -52.58
N ILE A 26 -37.52 -3.75 -53.16
CA ILE A 26 -38.74 -2.95 -52.95
C ILE A 26 -39.92 -3.90 -52.77
N ALA A 27 -40.31 -4.12 -51.52
CA ALA A 27 -41.66 -4.48 -51.01
C ALA A 27 -41.50 -4.66 -49.48
N SER A 28 -42.33 -4.20 -48.56
CA SER A 28 -43.64 -3.56 -48.58
C SER A 28 -43.80 -2.81 -47.24
N GLN A 29 -44.35 -1.60 -47.28
CA GLN A 29 -44.75 -0.86 -46.07
C GLN A 29 -46.14 -1.34 -45.60
N SER A 30 -46.31 -1.58 -44.30
CA SER A 30 -47.61 -1.59 -43.63
C SER A 30 -47.52 -0.75 -42.36
N ALA A 31 -48.33 0.29 -42.29
CA ALA A 31 -48.44 1.25 -41.21
C ALA A 31 -49.03 0.65 -39.91
N PRO A 32 -48.70 1.17 -38.72
CA PRO A 32 -49.43 0.89 -37.49
C PRO A 32 -50.52 1.95 -37.22
N PRO A 33 -51.62 1.60 -36.52
CA PRO A 33 -52.64 2.55 -36.11
C PRO A 33 -52.29 3.26 -34.81
N ALA A 34 -52.92 4.41 -34.64
CA ALA A 34 -52.73 5.40 -33.59
C ALA A 34 -53.35 5.02 -32.23
N GLU A 35 -52.95 5.82 -31.23
CA GLU A 35 -53.77 6.34 -30.12
C GLU A 35 -54.06 5.45 -28.90
N GLN A 36 -53.54 5.84 -27.72
CA GLN A 36 -54.32 6.51 -26.66
C GLN A 36 -53.50 6.74 -25.38
N THR A 37 -53.43 8.01 -24.97
CA THR A 37 -52.97 8.53 -23.67
C THR A 37 -54.10 8.45 -22.62
N PRO A 38 -53.76 8.30 -21.33
CA PRO A 38 -54.46 9.06 -20.27
C PRO A 38 -53.49 9.52 -19.14
N PRO A 39 -53.91 10.26 -18.09
CA PRO A 39 -53.54 11.67 -17.92
C PRO A 39 -52.61 11.93 -16.71
N ALA A 40 -51.95 13.09 -16.75
CA ALA A 40 -51.09 13.63 -15.72
C ALA A 40 -51.89 14.21 -14.52
N ALA A 41 -51.32 14.04 -13.32
CA ALA A 41 -51.72 14.72 -12.07
C ALA A 41 -50.62 15.71 -11.64
N PRO A 42 -50.94 16.78 -10.88
CA PRO A 42 -50.15 18.00 -10.84
C PRO A 42 -49.06 18.01 -9.77
N VAL A 43 -47.87 18.53 -10.13
CA VAL A 43 -46.76 18.79 -9.21
C VAL A 43 -46.86 20.20 -8.66
N SER A 44 -46.86 20.29 -7.33
CA SER A 44 -46.84 21.51 -6.53
C SER A 44 -45.45 22.15 -6.54
N THR A 45 -45.40 23.44 -6.86
CA THR A 45 -44.23 24.31 -6.74
C THR A 45 -44.02 24.75 -5.29
N TYR A 46 -42.84 24.47 -4.74
CA TYR A 46 -42.34 25.15 -3.54
C TYR A 46 -41.03 25.87 -3.85
N THR A 47 -41.12 27.20 -3.85
CA THR A 47 -40.02 28.16 -3.81
C THR A 47 -39.47 28.26 -2.39
N SER A 48 -38.13 28.22 -2.22
CA SER A 48 -37.50 28.75 -1.01
C SER A 48 -36.08 29.27 -1.29
N SER A 49 -36.02 30.59 -1.46
CA SER A 49 -35.12 31.54 -0.79
C SER A 49 -33.73 31.10 -0.33
N ARG A 50 -32.75 31.68 -1.03
CA ARG A 50 -31.34 31.90 -0.70
C ARG A 50 -31.21 33.02 0.35
N PRO A 51 -30.30 32.93 1.35
CA PRO A 51 -29.81 34.12 2.04
C PRO A 51 -28.37 34.45 1.68
N GLN A 52 -28.13 35.76 1.73
CA GLN A 52 -26.94 36.49 1.32
C GLN A 52 -25.78 36.38 2.31
N ALA A 53 -24.60 36.72 1.79
CA ALA A 53 -23.35 36.87 2.51
C ALA A 53 -23.20 38.25 3.20
N ILE A 54 -22.08 38.36 3.95
CA ILE A 54 -21.33 39.59 4.40
C ILE A 54 -21.65 40.03 5.86
N PRO A 55 -20.72 40.63 6.67
CA PRO A 55 -19.25 40.80 6.58
C PRO A 55 -18.43 40.36 7.83
N SER A 56 -17.12 40.30 7.58
CA SER A 56 -15.99 40.45 8.50
C SER A 56 -16.08 41.57 9.54
N ALA A 57 -15.66 41.28 10.78
CA ALA A 57 -15.28 42.28 11.78
C ALA A 57 -14.03 41.86 12.57
N SER A 58 -13.15 42.83 12.74
CA SER A 58 -11.91 42.85 13.50
C SER A 58 -12.13 43.14 14.99
N ARG A 59 -11.13 42.77 15.81
CA ARG A 59 -10.77 43.21 17.19
C ARG A 59 -10.39 41.96 18.00
N GLY A 60 -9.40 41.96 18.88
CA GLY A 60 -8.55 43.00 19.44
C GLY A 60 -7.88 42.36 20.67
N HIS A 61 -6.60 42.63 20.88
CA HIS A 61 -5.89 42.28 22.12
C HIS A 61 -6.58 42.86 23.35
N PRO A 62 -6.39 42.22 24.52
CA PRO A 62 -5.99 43.01 25.66
C PRO A 62 -4.77 42.43 26.41
N ASN A 63 -4.10 43.37 27.06
CA ASN A 63 -2.94 43.22 27.92
C ASN A 63 -3.31 42.86 29.36
N ALA A 64 -2.35 42.21 30.03
CA ALA A 64 -1.88 42.41 31.40
C ALA A 64 -2.73 41.99 32.63
N SER A 65 -2.13 41.10 33.44
CA SER A 65 -1.53 41.42 34.76
C SER A 65 -1.88 40.45 35.90
N THR A 66 -0.82 40.04 36.62
CA THR A 66 -0.71 39.79 38.07
C THR A 66 -1.76 38.97 38.82
N ALA A 67 -1.32 37.83 39.38
CA ALA A 67 -1.30 37.59 40.83
C ALA A 67 -0.58 36.25 41.18
N ALA A 68 0.49 36.33 41.96
CA ALA A 68 0.92 35.25 42.87
C ALA A 68 0.02 35.27 44.12
N PRO A 69 -0.12 34.18 44.90
CA PRO A 69 0.85 33.96 46.00
C PRO A 69 1.04 32.47 46.39
N GLY A 70 2.00 32.21 47.30
CA GLY A 70 1.86 31.07 48.23
C GLY A 70 3.09 30.19 48.45
N SER A 71 4.14 30.75 49.03
CA SER A 71 5.20 30.02 49.76
C SER A 71 4.66 29.31 51.01
N GLN A 72 5.15 28.10 51.33
CA GLN A 72 5.74 27.74 52.64
C GLN A 72 6.15 26.24 52.71
N PRO A 73 7.07 25.87 53.63
CA PRO A 73 8.02 24.77 53.50
C PRO A 73 7.73 23.58 54.43
N PHE A 74 8.33 22.40 54.19
CA PHE A 74 8.46 21.37 55.22
C PHE A 74 9.79 20.60 55.16
N LEU A 75 10.26 20.31 56.36
CA LEU A 75 11.55 19.77 56.80
C LEU A 75 11.82 18.32 56.32
N GLY A 76 13.10 17.95 56.17
CA GLY A 76 13.56 16.55 56.09
C GLY A 76 13.54 15.86 57.47
N PRO A 77 14.38 14.85 57.77
CA PRO A 77 15.27 14.04 56.91
C PRO A 77 15.12 12.52 57.16
N SER A 78 15.84 11.67 56.41
CA SER A 78 16.28 10.34 56.89
C SER A 78 17.48 9.82 56.10
N SER A 79 18.53 9.53 56.87
CA SER A 79 19.82 8.92 56.56
C SER A 79 19.74 7.41 56.32
N LEU A 80 20.71 6.89 55.55
CA LEU A 80 21.46 5.61 55.68
C LEU A 80 22.31 5.52 54.39
N GLY A 81 23.63 5.41 54.33
CA GLY A 81 24.61 4.84 55.25
C GLY A 81 25.34 3.70 54.51
N VAL A 82 26.68 3.64 54.64
CA VAL A 82 27.62 2.60 54.14
C VAL A 82 28.05 2.79 52.66
N GLY A 83 29.32 2.89 52.25
CA GLY A 83 30.64 2.75 52.88
C GLY A 83 31.52 1.87 52.00
N MET A 84 32.67 2.33 51.50
CA MET A 84 33.82 1.54 50.96
C MET A 84 35.00 2.52 50.70
N SER A 85 36.04 2.51 51.53
CA SER A 85 37.33 1.79 51.39
C SER A 85 38.31 2.41 50.37
N SER A 86 39.33 3.04 50.94
CA SER A 86 40.58 3.48 50.32
C SER A 86 41.44 2.32 49.80
N HIS A 87 42.11 2.48 48.65
CA HIS A 87 43.56 2.29 48.54
C HIS A 87 44.15 2.66 47.15
N THR A 88 45.29 3.37 47.25
CA THR A 88 46.50 3.35 46.42
C THR A 88 46.53 4.01 45.04
N ASN A 89 47.18 5.19 45.06
CA ASN A 89 47.84 5.91 43.99
C ASN A 89 48.82 5.05 43.16
N ARG A 90 48.79 5.22 41.84
CA ARG A 90 49.95 5.12 40.95
C ARG A 90 50.00 6.37 40.05
N PRO A 91 51.19 6.94 39.78
CA PRO A 91 51.31 8.21 39.07
C PRO A 91 51.12 8.00 37.57
N ARG A 92 50.18 8.74 36.97
CA ARG A 92 50.08 8.87 35.52
C ARG A 92 51.11 9.88 35.03
N HIS A 93 51.95 9.42 34.11
CA HIS A 93 52.80 10.26 33.29
C HIS A 93 51.96 11.32 32.57
N SER A 94 52.42 12.56 32.67
CA SER A 94 51.95 13.71 31.91
C SER A 94 52.32 13.53 30.43
N ASN A 95 51.34 13.15 29.60
CA ASN A 95 51.45 13.30 28.15
C ASN A 95 50.78 14.62 27.71
N SER A 96 51.57 15.36 26.96
CA SER A 96 51.31 16.63 26.30
C SER A 96 49.94 16.72 25.64
N ALA A 97 49.22 17.81 25.92
CA ALA A 97 48.08 18.24 25.14
C ALA A 97 48.55 18.66 23.73
N LEU A 98 48.53 17.71 22.79
CA LEU A 98 48.42 18.01 21.37
C LEU A 98 47.03 18.59 21.13
N THR A 99 46.90 19.90 21.27
CA THR A 99 45.79 20.63 20.66
C THR A 99 45.90 20.43 19.16
N SER A 100 45.15 19.49 18.60
CA SER A 100 44.94 19.43 17.16
C SER A 100 44.36 20.77 16.72
N GLN A 101 45.18 21.62 16.11
CA GLN A 101 44.69 22.79 15.39
C GLN A 101 43.84 22.26 14.23
N GLN A 102 42.54 22.02 14.48
CA GLN A 102 41.59 21.84 13.39
C GLN A 102 41.66 23.10 12.54
N SER A 103 42.28 22.98 11.37
CA SER A 103 42.38 24.04 10.37
C SER A 103 40.98 24.53 10.06
N ARG A 104 40.63 25.72 10.57
CA ARG A 104 39.33 26.34 10.36
C ARG A 104 39.29 26.86 8.93
N ARG A 105 38.70 26.09 8.02
CA ARG A 105 38.48 26.54 6.65
C ARG A 105 37.25 27.45 6.59
N GLN A 106 37.42 28.68 6.09
CA GLN A 106 36.30 29.56 5.77
C GLN A 106 35.80 29.26 4.36
N THR A 107 34.51 28.96 4.22
CA THR A 107 33.86 28.71 2.94
C THR A 107 33.17 29.99 2.45
N ARG A 108 33.31 30.32 1.17
CA ARG A 108 32.62 31.48 0.57
C ARG A 108 31.13 31.17 0.40
N LEU A 109 30.26 32.16 0.59
CA LEU A 109 28.81 31.98 0.48
C LEU A 109 28.35 31.61 -0.94
N ASN A 110 29.11 32.00 -1.96
CA ASN A 110 28.85 31.67 -3.36
C ASN A 110 29.37 30.29 -3.79
N SER A 111 30.03 29.54 -2.90
CA SER A 111 30.38 28.15 -3.17
C SER A 111 29.12 27.31 -3.36
N THR A 112 29.12 26.41 -4.34
CA THR A 112 28.02 25.47 -4.54
C THR A 112 28.01 24.44 -3.41
N LEU A 113 26.82 24.01 -2.97
CA LEU A 113 26.69 22.96 -1.96
C LEU A 113 27.37 21.66 -2.41
N LEU A 114 27.29 21.34 -3.70
CA LEU A 114 27.98 20.20 -4.30
C LEU A 114 29.49 20.23 -4.01
N SER A 115 30.14 21.36 -4.31
CA SER A 115 31.58 21.53 -4.07
C SER A 115 31.94 21.44 -2.58
N LEU A 116 31.06 21.92 -1.70
CA LEU A 116 31.25 21.81 -0.26
C LEU A 116 31.16 20.34 0.19
N ILE A 117 30.17 19.58 -0.28
CA ILE A 117 30.02 18.16 0.06
C ILE A 117 31.22 17.36 -0.42
N GLU A 118 31.66 17.57 -1.67
CA GLU A 118 32.87 16.93 -2.21
C GLU A 118 34.13 17.29 -1.41
N THR A 119 34.22 18.53 -0.93
CA THR A 119 35.32 18.96 -0.05
C THR A 119 35.26 18.25 1.29
N VAL A 120 34.08 18.14 1.92
CA VAL A 120 33.92 17.42 3.21
C VAL A 120 34.28 15.95 3.06
N VAL A 121 33.82 15.31 1.98
CA VAL A 121 34.18 13.92 1.66
C VAL A 121 35.69 13.76 1.52
N ARG A 122 36.35 14.66 0.78
CA ARG A 122 37.80 14.65 0.62
C ARG A 122 38.51 14.84 1.96
N ASP A 123 38.10 15.84 2.74
CA ASP A 123 38.67 16.10 4.07
C ASP A 123 38.49 14.90 5.01
N MET A 124 37.39 14.14 4.89
CA MET A 124 37.20 12.89 5.64
C MET A 124 38.15 11.79 5.15
N ARG A 125 38.34 11.62 3.84
CA ARG A 125 39.30 10.65 3.28
C ARG A 125 40.74 10.97 3.65
N ASP A 126 41.08 12.25 3.71
CA ASP A 126 42.43 12.74 4.01
C ASP A 126 42.69 12.91 5.51
N SER A 127 41.66 12.73 6.35
CA SER A 127 41.82 12.78 7.81
C SER A 127 42.67 11.62 8.33
N GLU A 128 43.15 11.73 9.57
CA GLU A 128 43.87 10.65 10.26
C GLU A 128 43.08 9.34 10.31
N SER A 129 41.74 9.43 10.28
CA SER A 129 40.85 8.26 10.26
C SER A 129 40.66 7.64 8.87
N GLN A 130 41.21 8.24 7.81
CA GLN A 130 41.14 7.78 6.40
C GLN A 130 39.80 7.12 6.03
N TRP A 131 38.72 7.90 6.03
CA TRP A 131 37.37 7.36 5.81
C TRP A 131 37.22 6.79 4.41
N ILE A 132 36.69 5.56 4.33
CA ILE A 132 36.38 4.83 3.10
C ILE A 132 34.86 4.74 2.98
N PHE A 133 34.30 5.35 1.95
CA PHE A 133 32.87 5.28 1.65
C PHE A 133 32.57 4.06 0.78
N GLY A 134 31.40 3.46 0.96
CA GLY A 134 30.92 2.36 0.12
C GLY A 134 30.86 2.80 -1.34
N SER A 135 31.42 2.00 -2.25
CA SER A 135 31.44 2.34 -3.66
C SER A 135 30.03 2.28 -4.25
N THR A 136 29.60 3.38 -4.86
CA THR A 136 28.44 3.46 -5.77
C THR A 136 28.72 2.71 -7.09
N SER A 137 29.54 1.66 -7.12
CA SER A 137 29.85 0.88 -8.33
C SER A 137 28.67 0.01 -8.81
N SER A 138 27.53 0.06 -8.12
CA SER A 138 26.30 -0.54 -8.63
C SER A 138 26.03 -0.05 -10.07
N PRO A 139 25.71 -0.94 -11.02
CA PRO A 139 25.31 -0.57 -12.38
C PRO A 139 24.18 0.50 -12.41
N ILE A 140 23.40 0.58 -11.33
CA ILE A 140 22.32 1.55 -11.10
C ILE A 140 22.85 2.99 -10.98
N ALA A 141 24.06 3.19 -10.43
CA ALA A 141 24.60 4.53 -10.19
C ALA A 141 24.83 5.33 -11.48
N ARG A 142 24.98 4.66 -12.64
CA ARG A 142 25.09 5.32 -13.96
C ARG A 142 23.82 6.07 -14.37
N PHE A 143 22.68 5.78 -13.76
CA PHE A 143 21.39 6.41 -14.05
C PHE A 143 20.96 7.45 -13.02
N LEU A 144 21.61 7.48 -11.85
CA LEU A 144 21.35 8.48 -10.82
C LEU A 144 21.81 9.87 -11.27
N ARG A 145 21.09 10.92 -10.87
CA ARG A 145 21.54 12.30 -11.06
C ARG A 145 22.85 12.49 -10.27
N PRO A 146 23.80 13.34 -10.72
CA PRO A 146 25.09 13.45 -10.02
C PRO A 146 25.03 13.85 -8.54
N HIS A 147 24.01 14.59 -8.08
CA HIS A 147 23.84 14.85 -6.65
C HIS A 147 23.31 13.63 -5.86
N GLU A 148 22.69 12.65 -6.54
CA GLU A 148 22.23 11.38 -5.95
C GLU A 148 23.37 10.35 -5.85
N ARG A 149 24.46 10.57 -6.61
CA ARG A 149 25.69 9.75 -6.58
C ARG A 149 26.67 10.16 -5.47
N LEU A 150 26.37 11.24 -4.74
CA LEU A 150 27.22 11.72 -3.67
C LEU A 150 27.26 10.73 -2.52
N GLU A 151 28.40 10.67 -1.86
CA GLU A 151 28.62 9.80 -0.69
C GLU A 151 27.92 10.33 0.56
N LEU A 152 27.54 11.61 0.54
CA LEU A 152 26.79 12.29 1.59
C LEU A 152 25.54 12.97 1.01
N TYR A 153 24.39 12.77 1.66
CA TYR A 153 23.14 13.45 1.36
C TYR A 153 22.91 14.66 2.26
N LEU A 154 22.35 15.72 1.69
CA LEU A 154 21.86 16.88 2.44
C LEU A 154 20.64 16.50 3.28
N LEU A 155 20.64 16.92 4.55
CA LEU A 155 19.48 16.84 5.43
C LEU A 155 18.81 18.20 5.60
N SER A 156 17.47 18.22 5.52
CA SER A 156 16.63 19.40 5.80
C SER A 156 15.77 19.22 7.03
N LEU A 157 15.42 20.33 7.69
CA LEU A 157 14.44 20.35 8.77
C LEU A 157 13.05 19.93 8.28
N VAL A 158 12.40 19.00 8.98
CA VAL A 158 10.98 18.67 8.79
C VAL A 158 10.13 19.63 9.62
N ASN A 159 8.94 19.99 9.14
CA ASN A 159 8.01 20.89 9.84
C ASN A 159 8.66 22.20 10.32
N ARG A 160 9.56 22.77 9.50
CA ARG A 160 10.31 24.00 9.83
C ARG A 160 11.12 23.89 11.13
N GLY A 161 11.54 22.68 11.50
CA GLY A 161 12.25 22.39 12.75
C GLY A 161 11.39 22.68 13.98
N VAL A 162 10.09 22.40 13.91
CA VAL A 162 9.25 22.32 15.11
C VAL A 162 9.53 20.98 15.78
N SER A 163 9.88 21.02 17.06
CA SER A 163 10.09 19.84 17.88
C SER A 163 8.81 19.01 17.99
N ARG A 164 8.92 17.69 17.89
CA ARG A 164 7.82 16.76 18.11
C ARG A 164 7.38 16.86 19.58
N SER A 165 6.06 16.88 19.82
CA SER A 165 5.49 17.09 21.16
C SER A 165 5.79 15.97 22.14
N SER A 166 5.98 14.74 21.66
CA SER A 166 6.20 13.57 22.51
C SER A 166 7.57 13.56 23.20
N ASP A 167 8.62 14.03 22.52
CA ASP A 167 10.01 13.85 22.95
C ASP A 167 10.90 15.07 22.71
N GLY A 168 10.37 16.15 22.14
CA GLY A 168 11.12 17.37 21.84
C GLY A 168 12.07 17.24 20.64
N ALA A 169 12.11 16.08 19.96
CA ALA A 169 13.05 15.82 18.88
C ALA A 169 12.75 16.65 17.62
N ILE A 170 13.80 17.12 16.94
CA ILE A 170 13.69 17.81 15.66
C ILE A 170 13.98 16.82 14.54
N MET A 171 12.97 16.56 13.72
CA MET A 171 13.07 15.61 12.62
C MET A 171 13.84 16.20 11.45
N LEU A 172 14.71 15.38 10.87
CA LEU A 172 15.46 15.69 9.65
C LEU A 172 15.04 14.71 8.55
N ARG A 173 15.03 15.18 7.30
CA ARG A 173 14.79 14.32 6.13
C ARG A 173 15.86 14.53 5.08
N LYS A 174 16.16 13.48 4.31
CA LYS A 174 16.97 13.58 3.09
C LYS A 174 16.28 14.53 2.12
N GLN A 175 17.04 15.46 1.55
CA GLN A 175 16.49 16.50 0.70
C GLN A 175 17.30 16.59 -0.60
N PRO A 176 16.69 16.28 -1.76
CA PRO A 176 17.35 16.48 -3.04
C PRO A 176 17.57 17.98 -3.27
N PHE A 177 18.63 18.31 -4.00
CA PHE A 177 19.01 19.68 -4.30
C PHE A 177 19.57 19.83 -5.72
N ASP A 178 19.39 21.01 -6.30
CA ASP A 178 19.94 21.34 -7.62
C ASP A 178 21.44 21.62 -7.53
N ARG A 179 22.21 21.23 -8.56
CA ARG A 179 23.68 21.39 -8.56
C ARG A 179 24.15 22.84 -8.39
N GLY A 180 23.32 23.78 -8.84
CA GLY A 180 23.59 25.21 -8.76
C GLY A 180 23.33 25.83 -7.40
N ILE A 181 22.76 25.09 -6.44
CA ILE A 181 22.45 25.65 -5.12
C ILE A 181 23.74 26.08 -4.40
N THR A 182 23.76 27.31 -3.92
CA THR A 182 24.89 27.88 -3.18
C THR A 182 24.64 27.85 -1.68
N ILE A 183 25.68 28.08 -0.88
CA ILE A 183 25.53 28.25 0.58
C ILE A 183 24.66 29.46 0.91
N SER A 184 24.72 30.52 0.09
CA SER A 184 23.83 31.68 0.18
C SER A 184 22.36 31.30 0.00
N ASP A 185 22.05 30.39 -0.93
CA ASP A 185 20.67 29.93 -1.15
C ASP A 185 20.16 29.11 0.03
N LEU A 186 21.01 28.28 0.65
CA LEU A 186 20.67 27.58 1.89
C LEU A 186 20.36 28.56 3.04
N LEU A 187 21.15 29.63 3.18
CA LEU A 187 20.90 30.70 4.14
C LEU A 187 19.60 31.46 3.87
N GLY A 188 19.26 31.67 2.59
CA GLY A 188 18.00 32.26 2.17
C GLY A 188 16.79 31.42 2.61
N ASN A 189 16.93 30.09 2.64
CA ASN A 189 15.88 29.17 3.05
C ASN A 189 15.91 28.85 4.55
N LYS A 190 15.47 29.83 5.34
CA LYS A 190 15.40 29.76 6.81
C LYS A 190 14.50 28.65 7.36
N ASN A 191 13.51 28.20 6.58
CA ASN A 191 12.57 27.18 7.02
C ASN A 191 13.17 25.77 6.96
N LEU A 192 14.03 25.50 5.98
CA LEU A 192 14.58 24.16 5.77
C LEU A 192 16.01 23.99 6.28
N TYR A 193 16.84 25.02 6.21
CA TYR A 193 18.28 24.86 6.46
C TYR A 193 18.87 25.88 7.43
N ALA A 194 18.33 27.10 7.50
CA ALA A 194 18.97 28.21 8.22
C ALA A 194 18.09 28.80 9.34
N LYS A 195 17.35 27.97 10.07
CA LYS A 195 16.55 28.44 11.22
C LYS A 195 17.52 28.97 12.30
N PRO A 196 17.44 30.27 12.69
CA PRO A 196 18.51 30.90 13.49
C PRO A 196 18.88 30.14 14.77
N PHE A 197 17.90 29.68 15.53
CA PHE A 197 18.13 29.01 16.82
C PHE A 197 18.59 27.55 16.72
N LEU A 198 18.47 26.93 15.53
CA LEU A 198 18.75 25.50 15.34
C LEU A 198 19.94 25.22 14.44
N CYS A 199 20.17 26.11 13.47
CA CYS A 199 21.15 25.92 12.42
C CYS A 199 22.22 27.00 12.40
N ILE A 200 22.13 28.03 13.26
CA ILE A 200 23.19 29.02 13.41
C ILE A 200 23.72 28.92 14.84
N ARG A 201 24.98 28.52 14.99
CA ARG A 201 25.66 28.42 16.29
C ARG A 201 26.98 29.16 16.21
N ASP A 202 27.23 30.06 17.16
CA ASP A 202 28.47 30.83 17.23
C ASP A 202 28.81 31.54 15.91
N SER A 203 27.80 32.14 15.27
CA SER A 203 27.88 32.78 13.95
C SER A 203 28.28 31.84 12.79
N ARG A 204 28.02 30.54 12.92
CA ARG A 204 28.29 29.53 11.89
C ARG A 204 27.02 28.81 11.47
N LEU A 205 26.84 28.60 10.17
CA LEU A 205 25.79 27.75 9.63
C LEU A 205 26.15 26.28 9.84
N ILE A 206 25.25 25.53 10.47
CA ILE A 206 25.34 24.08 10.64
C ILE A 206 24.62 23.40 9.48
N ILE A 207 25.40 22.84 8.55
CA ILE A 207 24.88 21.98 7.47
C ILE A 207 24.96 20.53 7.95
N ARG A 208 23.84 19.81 7.87
CA ARG A 208 23.74 18.42 8.32
C ARG A 208 23.76 17.51 7.11
N LEU A 209 24.63 16.50 7.14
CA LEU A 209 24.83 15.53 6.08
C LEU A 209 24.63 14.12 6.65
N ALA A 210 24.15 13.20 5.82
CA ALA A 210 24.04 11.77 6.15
C ALA A 210 24.78 10.93 5.12
N VAL A 211 25.41 9.84 5.55
CA VAL A 211 26.06 8.88 4.64
C VAL A 211 25.02 8.28 3.69
N ALA A 212 25.33 8.29 2.39
CA ALA A 212 24.40 7.92 1.36
C ALA A 212 24.13 6.41 1.29
N GLN A 213 25.19 5.62 1.44
CA GLN A 213 25.16 4.16 1.33
C GLN A 213 25.73 3.51 2.59
N GLN A 214 25.20 2.33 2.93
CA GLN A 214 25.80 1.46 3.94
C GLN A 214 27.20 1.01 3.49
N GLY A 215 28.09 0.77 4.45
CA GLY A 215 29.47 0.33 4.19
C GLY A 215 30.53 1.41 4.34
N ILE A 216 30.30 2.44 5.15
CA ILE A 216 31.35 3.40 5.50
C ILE A 216 32.30 2.78 6.54
N SER A 217 33.58 2.77 6.26
CA SER A 217 34.60 2.31 7.21
C SER A 217 35.65 3.39 7.42
N CYS A 218 36.36 3.35 8.52
CA CYS A 218 37.53 4.20 8.73
C CYS A 218 38.71 3.36 9.18
N LEU A 219 39.92 3.89 9.02
CA LEU A 219 41.16 3.32 9.48
C LEU A 219 41.62 4.14 10.69
N THR A 220 41.62 3.54 11.88
CA THR A 220 42.05 4.25 13.10
C THR A 220 43.04 3.40 13.88
N ASP A 221 44.10 4.03 14.38
CA ASP A 221 44.96 3.45 15.40
C ASP A 221 44.27 3.64 16.76
N ARG A 222 44.00 2.53 17.46
CA ARG A 222 43.21 2.54 18.69
C ARG A 222 43.98 3.12 19.88
N ASP A 223 45.32 3.08 19.84
CA ASP A 223 46.17 3.41 20.98
C ASP A 223 47.43 4.24 20.61
N GLY A 224 47.61 4.63 19.34
CA GLY A 224 48.73 5.47 18.89
C GLY A 224 50.06 4.71 18.73
N GLU A 225 50.09 3.43 19.09
CA GLU A 225 51.22 2.51 18.93
C GLU A 225 50.81 1.20 18.25
N GLY A 226 49.54 1.07 17.81
CA GLY A 226 48.98 -0.15 17.25
C GLY A 226 48.92 -0.16 15.71
N PRO A 227 48.79 -1.34 15.07
CA PRO A 227 48.54 -1.40 13.64
C PRO A 227 47.19 -0.74 13.31
N VAL A 228 47.21 0.12 12.28
CA VAL A 228 46.02 0.79 11.75
C VAL A 228 44.99 -0.28 11.36
N SER A 229 43.84 -0.28 12.04
CA SER A 229 42.79 -1.28 11.85
C SER A 229 41.58 -0.67 11.15
N ARG A 230 40.93 -1.45 10.28
CA ARG A 230 39.72 -1.03 9.58
C ARG A 230 38.48 -1.28 10.43
N HIS A 231 37.73 -0.22 10.70
CA HIS A 231 36.49 -0.25 11.48
C HIS A 231 35.27 -0.03 10.59
N SER A 232 34.58 -1.11 10.24
CA SER A 232 33.27 -1.09 9.55
C SER A 232 32.09 -1.01 10.54
N CYS A 233 32.31 -1.36 11.82
CA CYS A 233 31.30 -1.32 12.87
C CYS A 233 30.70 0.08 13.07
N LEU A 234 31.42 1.14 12.70
CA LEU A 234 30.92 2.51 12.69
C LEU A 234 29.81 2.72 11.65
N SER A 235 29.83 2.00 10.52
CA SER A 235 28.71 2.03 9.56
C SER A 235 27.45 1.50 10.21
N GLU A 236 27.54 0.31 10.79
CA GLU A 236 26.40 -0.35 11.44
C GLU A 236 25.87 0.50 12.59
N PHE A 237 26.78 1.05 13.41
CA PHE A 237 26.46 2.00 14.47
C PHE A 237 25.70 3.22 13.93
N MET A 238 26.29 3.94 12.96
CA MET A 238 25.66 5.15 12.40
C MET A 238 24.32 4.83 11.73
N HIS A 239 24.21 3.74 10.98
CA HIS A 239 22.94 3.37 10.35
C HIS A 239 21.89 2.86 11.34
N SER A 240 22.30 2.23 12.44
CA SER A 240 21.38 1.83 13.52
C SER A 240 20.73 3.06 14.20
N LEU A 241 21.46 4.19 14.26
CA LEU A 241 20.93 5.45 14.79
C LEU A 241 19.92 6.13 13.85
N PHE A 242 19.94 5.79 12.55
CA PHE A 242 19.10 6.42 11.52
C PHE A 242 18.20 5.42 10.78
N SER A 243 17.90 4.25 11.37
CA SER A 243 17.02 3.27 10.73
C SER A 243 15.66 3.90 10.45
N ILE A 244 15.31 3.95 9.16
CA ILE A 244 14.07 4.53 8.61
C ILE A 244 12.82 3.87 9.23
N GLU A 245 12.98 2.69 9.85
CA GLU A 245 11.89 1.89 10.40
C GLU A 245 11.60 2.13 11.90
N ASN A 246 12.44 2.87 12.63
CA ASN A 246 12.25 3.11 14.06
C ASN A 246 11.94 4.57 14.39
N ASP A 247 10.65 4.93 14.31
CA ASP A 247 10.10 6.21 14.79
C ASP A 247 10.02 6.30 16.33
N ILE A 248 10.39 5.23 17.04
CA ILE A 248 10.49 5.18 18.50
C ILE A 248 11.84 5.77 18.89
N ALA A 249 11.81 6.95 19.51
CA ALA A 249 12.99 7.56 20.12
C ALA A 249 13.59 6.59 21.14
N ARG A 250 14.70 5.94 20.76
CA ARG A 250 15.57 5.33 21.78
C ARG A 250 16.19 6.49 22.54
N ASP A 251 16.03 6.48 23.86
CA ASP A 251 16.73 7.38 24.76
C ASP A 251 18.24 7.17 24.57
N THR A 252 18.88 8.04 23.78
CA THR A 252 20.31 7.97 23.46
C THR A 252 21.18 8.17 24.69
N SER A 253 20.63 8.68 25.79
CA SER A 253 21.35 8.82 27.06
C SER A 253 21.61 7.48 27.75
N ARG A 254 20.85 6.42 27.43
CA ARG A 254 20.98 5.09 28.03
C ARG A 254 21.57 4.02 27.10
N TRP A 255 21.83 4.35 25.84
CA TRP A 255 22.32 3.36 24.89
C TRP A 255 23.84 3.35 24.84
N THR A 256 24.45 2.29 25.37
CA THR A 256 25.88 2.01 25.22
C THR A 256 26.13 1.42 23.82
N PRO A 257 27.07 1.98 23.04
CA PRO A 257 27.50 1.36 21.78
C PRO A 257 27.89 -0.10 22.03
N PRO A 258 27.50 -1.06 21.17
CA PRO A 258 28.07 -2.39 21.26
C PRO A 258 29.60 -2.29 21.16
N PRO A 259 30.35 -3.09 21.94
CA PRO A 259 31.81 -3.09 21.84
C PRO A 259 32.20 -3.37 20.39
N CYS A 260 33.19 -2.62 19.88
CA CYS A 260 33.72 -2.82 18.55
C CYS A 260 34.14 -4.28 18.37
N THR A 261 33.42 -5.02 17.52
CA THR A 261 33.69 -6.44 17.20
C THR A 261 34.81 -6.62 16.19
N CYS A 262 35.44 -5.53 15.73
CA CYS A 262 36.67 -5.57 14.94
C CYS A 262 37.83 -5.98 15.87
N THR A 263 37.87 -7.25 16.26
CA THR A 263 39.06 -7.90 16.84
C THR A 263 40.16 -7.97 15.78
N GLU A 264 41.42 -8.01 16.22
CA GLU A 264 42.67 -8.12 15.43
C GLU A 264 42.77 -9.39 14.56
N ALA A 265 41.65 -9.95 14.11
CA ALA A 265 41.52 -11.17 13.31
C ALA A 265 41.93 -10.97 11.84
N GLY A 266 42.94 -10.13 11.59
CA GLY A 266 43.48 -9.84 10.27
C GLY A 266 44.96 -10.19 10.10
N ARG A 267 45.58 -10.92 11.03
CA ARG A 267 47.01 -11.29 10.89
C ARG A 267 47.29 -12.63 10.20
N ASP A 268 46.29 -13.43 9.85
CA ASP A 268 46.52 -14.78 9.29
C ASP A 268 45.82 -15.06 7.93
N ILE A 269 45.56 -14.05 7.09
CA ILE A 269 45.06 -14.27 5.71
C ILE A 269 45.99 -13.67 4.66
N ASP A 270 47.31 -13.79 4.87
CA ASP A 270 48.34 -13.56 3.85
C ASP A 270 49.05 -14.89 3.50
N GLY A 271 48.26 -15.95 3.30
CA GLY A 271 48.73 -17.27 2.92
C GLY A 271 47.94 -17.84 1.75
N GLU A 272 48.43 -17.58 0.53
CA GLU A 272 48.13 -18.32 -0.70
C GLU A 272 46.66 -18.29 -1.17
N ASN A 273 46.21 -17.15 -1.69
CA ASN A 273 45.28 -17.07 -2.81
C ASN A 273 45.24 -15.62 -3.34
N GLU A 274 46.40 -15.08 -3.71
CA GLU A 274 46.46 -14.06 -4.77
C GLU A 274 46.22 -14.80 -6.08
N MET A 275 44.95 -14.93 -6.47
CA MET A 275 44.61 -15.23 -7.86
C MET A 275 44.78 -13.91 -8.61
N ASP A 276 45.80 -13.85 -9.46
CA ASP A 276 46.20 -12.67 -10.22
C ASP A 276 44.98 -12.05 -10.93
N ALA A 277 44.77 -10.75 -10.72
CA ALA A 277 43.70 -10.00 -11.39
C ALA A 277 43.81 -10.04 -12.92
N GLN A 278 44.99 -10.38 -13.44
CA GLN A 278 45.26 -10.62 -14.86
C GLN A 278 44.60 -11.93 -15.36
N GLU A 279 44.55 -12.98 -14.54
CA GLU A 279 43.99 -14.28 -14.92
C GLU A 279 42.44 -14.25 -14.95
N LEU A 280 41.85 -13.36 -14.14
CA LEU A 280 40.41 -13.09 -14.21
C LEU A 280 40.02 -12.23 -15.42
N GLU A 281 40.87 -11.31 -15.88
CA GLU A 281 40.64 -10.57 -17.13
C GLU A 281 40.83 -11.46 -18.37
N ASP A 282 41.82 -12.37 -18.37
CA ASP A 282 42.05 -13.33 -19.45
C ASP A 282 40.93 -14.39 -19.56
N LEU A 283 40.27 -14.75 -18.46
CA LEU A 283 39.08 -15.62 -18.43
C LEU A 283 37.81 -14.92 -18.95
N PHE A 284 37.75 -13.59 -18.91
CA PHE A 284 36.61 -12.82 -19.45
C PHE A 284 36.84 -12.33 -20.90
N GLU A 285 38.09 -12.18 -21.36
CA GLU A 285 38.41 -11.83 -22.75
C GLU A 285 38.44 -13.05 -23.70
N SER A 286 38.77 -14.26 -23.21
CA SER A 286 38.90 -15.45 -24.06
C SER A 286 37.57 -16.05 -24.58
N ASP A 287 36.42 -15.73 -23.97
CA ASP A 287 35.10 -16.21 -24.40
C ASP A 287 34.34 -15.23 -25.32
N MET A 288 34.93 -14.07 -25.66
CA MET A 288 34.24 -13.02 -26.43
C MET A 288 34.87 -12.64 -27.78
N GLU A 289 36.05 -13.17 -28.15
CA GLU A 289 36.77 -12.74 -29.38
C GLU A 289 36.72 -13.69 -30.59
N ASN A 290 36.04 -14.83 -30.55
CA ASN A 290 35.95 -15.73 -31.72
C ASN A 290 34.57 -15.73 -32.43
N LEU A 291 34.06 -14.54 -32.76
CA LEU A 291 33.03 -14.37 -33.79
C LEU A 291 33.55 -13.44 -34.89
N PRO A 292 33.90 -13.97 -36.09
CA PRO A 292 34.33 -13.12 -37.19
C PRO A 292 33.12 -12.39 -37.79
N LEU A 293 33.07 -11.07 -37.60
CA LEU A 293 32.21 -10.17 -38.36
C LEU A 293 32.94 -9.71 -39.63
N THR A 294 32.76 -10.43 -40.74
CA THR A 294 32.85 -9.83 -42.08
C THR A 294 31.78 -10.42 -43.00
N PRO A 295 31.06 -9.58 -43.79
CA PRO A 295 30.05 -10.05 -44.71
C PRO A 295 30.69 -10.35 -46.07
N THR A 296 30.63 -11.60 -46.51
CA THR A 296 30.97 -11.99 -47.90
C THR A 296 29.75 -12.68 -48.50
N PRO A 297 29.29 -12.26 -49.70
CA PRO A 297 28.07 -12.77 -50.32
C PRO A 297 28.35 -14.13 -50.94
N VAL A 298 27.43 -15.09 -50.81
CA VAL A 298 27.53 -16.34 -51.56
C VAL A 298 26.21 -16.71 -52.23
N ALA A 299 26.41 -17.04 -53.50
CA ALA A 299 25.49 -17.48 -54.51
C ALA A 299 24.88 -18.86 -54.23
N THR A 300 23.83 -19.12 -55.00
CA THR A 300 23.28 -20.42 -55.43
C THR A 300 24.30 -21.57 -55.51
N ALA A 301 23.96 -22.74 -54.94
CA ALA A 301 23.60 -23.96 -55.71
C ALA A 301 23.49 -25.22 -54.82
N SER A 302 22.41 -25.97 -55.07
CA SER A 302 22.29 -27.43 -55.18
C SER A 302 22.65 -28.37 -54.01
N GLY A 303 21.60 -29.03 -53.51
CA GLY A 303 21.46 -30.49 -53.58
C GLY A 303 22.00 -31.29 -52.39
N VAL A 304 21.08 -31.97 -51.69
CA VAL A 304 21.14 -33.41 -51.37
C VAL A 304 19.78 -33.80 -50.76
N GLU A 305 19.17 -34.82 -51.35
CA GLU A 305 17.91 -35.43 -50.97
C GLU A 305 18.01 -36.16 -49.62
N SER A 306 16.99 -36.00 -48.77
CA SER A 306 16.54 -37.09 -47.91
C SER A 306 15.06 -36.88 -47.53
N THR A 307 14.27 -37.80 -48.07
CA THR A 307 12.83 -38.01 -47.88
C THR A 307 12.48 -38.31 -46.42
N VAL A 308 11.71 -37.41 -45.79
CA VAL A 308 10.80 -37.73 -44.69
C VAL A 308 9.49 -36.95 -44.91
N THR A 309 8.38 -37.66 -44.80
CA THR A 309 6.99 -37.26 -45.06
C THR A 309 6.45 -36.15 -44.13
N PRO A 310 5.50 -35.29 -44.59
CA PRO A 310 5.13 -34.06 -43.89
C PRO A 310 3.90 -34.22 -42.97
N GLU A 311 3.99 -33.71 -41.74
CA GLU A 311 2.85 -33.26 -40.93
C GLU A 311 2.90 -31.73 -40.79
N SER A 312 1.72 -31.12 -40.85
CA SER A 312 1.45 -29.74 -41.25
C SER A 312 2.06 -28.64 -40.37
N SER A 313 2.92 -27.82 -40.97
CA SER A 313 3.34 -26.51 -40.47
C SER A 313 2.49 -25.39 -41.08
N ALA A 314 1.49 -24.91 -40.34
CA ALA A 314 0.74 -23.70 -40.67
C ALA A 314 0.58 -22.84 -39.41
N GLU A 315 1.68 -22.29 -38.87
CA GLU A 315 1.58 -21.29 -37.79
C GLU A 315 2.83 -20.39 -37.60
N ARG A 316 3.73 -20.30 -38.59
CA ARG A 316 4.92 -19.43 -38.52
C ARG A 316 5.15 -18.68 -39.82
N THR A 317 4.31 -17.70 -40.13
CA THR A 317 4.63 -16.56 -41.02
C THR A 317 3.48 -15.55 -41.06
N THR A 318 3.31 -14.77 -39.99
CA THR A 318 2.59 -13.49 -40.03
C THR A 318 3.00 -12.67 -38.82
N LEU A 319 4.24 -12.20 -38.80
CA LEU A 319 4.66 -11.16 -37.85
C LEU A 319 5.86 -10.38 -38.37
N GLU A 320 5.76 -9.83 -39.58
CA GLU A 320 6.64 -8.76 -40.03
C GLU A 320 5.99 -8.08 -41.24
N GLN A 321 5.97 -6.74 -41.22
CA GLN A 321 5.30 -5.80 -42.13
C GLN A 321 3.86 -5.39 -41.76
N ALA A 322 3.75 -4.42 -40.85
CA ALA A 322 2.67 -3.43 -40.88
C ALA A 322 3.27 -2.05 -40.61
N ASN A 323 3.13 -1.18 -41.62
CA ASN A 323 3.52 0.23 -41.62
C ASN A 323 2.78 1.04 -40.55
N ASP A 324 3.43 2.13 -40.13
CA ASP A 324 2.89 3.24 -39.33
C ASP A 324 1.48 3.67 -39.79
N SER A 325 0.45 3.37 -38.99
CA SER A 325 -0.76 4.19 -38.78
C SER A 325 -1.75 3.49 -37.84
N LEU A 326 -2.21 4.23 -36.82
CA LEU A 326 -3.12 3.86 -35.72
C LEU A 326 -2.63 2.78 -34.75
N VAL A 327 -2.68 3.14 -33.45
CA VAL A 327 -2.55 2.23 -32.31
C VAL A 327 -3.71 1.23 -32.39
N VAL A 328 -3.49 0.09 -33.03
CA VAL A 328 -4.50 -0.97 -33.13
C VAL A 328 -4.59 -1.64 -31.77
N TYR A 329 -5.56 -1.22 -30.96
CA TYR A 329 -6.03 -1.97 -29.80
C TYR A 329 -6.26 -3.43 -30.22
N PRO A 330 -5.95 -4.42 -29.37
CA PRO A 330 -6.10 -5.83 -29.73
C PRO A 330 -7.55 -6.11 -30.13
N LYS A 331 -7.80 -6.20 -31.44
CA LYS A 331 -9.07 -6.54 -32.10
C LYS A 331 -10.31 -6.17 -31.28
N LEU A 332 -10.55 -4.87 -31.04
CA LEU A 332 -11.90 -4.42 -30.71
C LEU A 332 -12.79 -4.92 -31.85
N ARG A 333 -13.63 -5.92 -31.58
CA ARG A 333 -14.57 -6.41 -32.59
C ARG A 333 -15.43 -5.22 -32.99
N ALA A 334 -15.68 -5.05 -34.29
CA ALA A 334 -16.55 -4.00 -34.83
C ALA A 334 -18.05 -4.23 -34.48
N GLY A 335 -18.32 -4.88 -33.34
CA GLY A 335 -19.65 -5.14 -32.81
C GLY A 335 -20.09 -4.00 -31.89
N ASN A 336 -21.39 -3.96 -31.61
CA ASN A 336 -21.90 -3.12 -30.54
C ASN A 336 -21.54 -3.75 -29.20
N VAL A 337 -21.12 -2.92 -28.24
CA VAL A 337 -20.95 -3.31 -26.84
C VAL A 337 -22.21 -4.02 -26.36
N TRP A 338 -22.03 -5.22 -25.79
CA TRP A 338 -23.07 -6.06 -25.16
C TRP A 338 -24.21 -6.57 -26.06
N GLN A 339 -24.14 -6.43 -27.39
CA GLN A 339 -25.15 -7.04 -28.26
C GLN A 339 -24.94 -8.55 -28.45
N GLU A 340 -23.69 -8.98 -28.52
CA GLU A 340 -23.37 -10.40 -28.53
C GLU A 340 -23.18 -10.88 -27.09
N PRO A 341 -23.81 -11.99 -26.68
CA PRO A 341 -23.51 -12.60 -25.40
C PRO A 341 -22.04 -13.01 -25.40
N TRP A 342 -21.28 -12.53 -24.43
CA TRP A 342 -19.90 -12.95 -24.28
C TRP A 342 -19.85 -14.39 -23.80
N VAL A 343 -19.08 -15.22 -24.52
CA VAL A 343 -18.84 -16.61 -24.16
C VAL A 343 -17.39 -16.74 -23.69
N PRO A 344 -17.15 -17.15 -22.43
CA PRO A 344 -15.79 -17.36 -21.95
C PRO A 344 -15.08 -18.38 -22.83
N ARG A 345 -13.79 -18.13 -23.11
CA ARG A 345 -12.97 -19.15 -23.79
C ARG A 345 -12.89 -20.37 -22.87
N PRO A 346 -13.13 -21.59 -23.39
CA PRO A 346 -13.06 -22.79 -22.57
C PRO A 346 -11.67 -22.90 -21.96
N CYS A 347 -11.60 -22.84 -20.62
CA CYS A 347 -10.34 -23.00 -19.91
C CYS A 347 -10.04 -24.50 -19.83
N ARG A 348 -8.91 -24.93 -20.41
CA ARG A 348 -8.50 -26.35 -20.43
C ARG A 348 -7.93 -26.82 -19.08
N PHE A 349 -8.02 -26.01 -18.03
CA PHE A 349 -7.53 -26.38 -16.71
C PHE A 349 -8.59 -27.22 -16.01
N THR A 350 -8.55 -28.55 -16.24
CA THR A 350 -9.53 -29.52 -15.71
C THR A 350 -9.19 -30.03 -14.31
N GLY A 351 -8.24 -29.38 -13.61
CA GLY A 351 -8.04 -29.60 -12.19
C GLY A 351 -9.26 -29.06 -11.44
N LEU A 352 -10.17 -29.94 -11.02
CA LEU A 352 -11.25 -29.61 -10.09
C LEU A 352 -10.60 -29.08 -8.81
N PHE A 353 -10.53 -27.76 -8.67
CA PHE A 353 -10.36 -27.15 -7.36
C PHE A 353 -11.60 -27.54 -6.56
N ASP A 354 -11.42 -28.38 -5.55
CA ASP A 354 -12.49 -28.70 -4.63
C ASP A 354 -12.78 -27.45 -3.78
N LEU A 355 -13.69 -26.64 -4.28
CA LEU A 355 -14.14 -25.41 -3.66
C LEU A 355 -15.07 -25.64 -2.47
N THR A 356 -15.40 -26.90 -2.19
CA THR A 356 -16.07 -27.25 -0.93
C THR A 356 -15.08 -27.33 0.23
N GLY A 357 -13.76 -27.31 -0.05
CA GLY A 357 -12.69 -27.20 0.94
C GLY A 357 -12.05 -25.81 1.02
N ASP A 358 -10.90 -25.74 1.71
CA ASP A 358 -10.07 -24.53 1.80
C ASP A 358 -9.46 -24.20 0.42
N PHE A 359 -10.13 -23.30 -0.31
CA PHE A 359 -9.70 -22.82 -1.64
C PHE A 359 -8.24 -22.37 -1.65
N THR A 360 -7.83 -21.65 -0.61
CA THR A 360 -6.47 -21.16 -0.43
C THR A 360 -5.49 -22.34 -0.42
N LYS A 361 -5.76 -23.35 0.41
CA LYS A 361 -4.95 -24.57 0.49
C LYS A 361 -4.86 -25.28 -0.85
N SER A 362 -5.99 -25.48 -1.53
CA SER A 362 -6.02 -26.15 -2.84
C SER A 362 -5.17 -25.43 -3.88
N ILE A 363 -5.19 -24.09 -3.88
CA ILE A 363 -4.30 -23.28 -4.73
C ILE A 363 -2.83 -23.50 -4.37
N PHE A 364 -2.47 -23.43 -3.09
CA PHE A 364 -1.08 -23.60 -2.64
C PHE A 364 -0.56 -25.00 -2.95
N ASP A 365 -1.36 -26.05 -2.72
CA ASP A 365 -1.02 -27.43 -3.04
C ASP A 365 -0.81 -27.60 -4.56
N THR A 366 -1.71 -27.02 -5.37
CA THR A 366 -1.59 -27.05 -6.83
C THR A 366 -0.35 -26.30 -7.32
N ALA A 367 -0.11 -25.09 -6.80
CA ALA A 367 1.01 -24.26 -7.20
C ALA A 367 2.37 -24.83 -6.76
N SER A 368 2.40 -25.62 -5.68
CA SER A 368 3.60 -26.27 -5.15
C SER A 368 3.82 -27.70 -5.66
N SER A 369 2.82 -28.30 -6.32
CA SER A 369 2.92 -29.65 -6.89
C SER A 369 4.18 -29.84 -7.75
N GLY A 370 4.92 -30.93 -7.49
CA GLY A 370 6.17 -31.23 -8.20
C GLY A 370 7.38 -30.38 -7.79
N SER A 371 7.28 -29.58 -6.73
CA SER A 371 8.43 -28.87 -6.15
C SER A 371 8.72 -29.35 -4.73
N THR A 372 9.98 -29.67 -4.43
CA THR A 372 10.43 -29.89 -3.05
C THR A 372 10.60 -28.51 -2.40
N PRO A 373 9.86 -28.18 -1.33
CA PRO A 373 10.10 -26.97 -0.56
C PRO A 373 11.54 -26.96 -0.04
N TYR A 374 12.28 -25.88 -0.27
CA TYR A 374 13.53 -25.64 0.44
C TYR A 374 13.22 -25.06 1.82
N ASP A 375 13.93 -25.51 2.86
CA ASP A 375 13.92 -24.84 4.15
C ASP A 375 14.61 -23.49 3.98
N LEU A 376 13.84 -22.42 4.14
CA LEU A 376 14.34 -21.05 4.02
C LEU A 376 14.22 -20.38 5.39
N VAL A 377 15.37 -20.19 6.01
CA VAL A 377 15.51 -19.41 7.24
C VAL A 377 15.53 -17.94 6.86
N VAL A 378 14.67 -17.13 7.47
CA VAL A 378 14.63 -15.68 7.26
C VAL A 378 14.82 -14.98 8.59
N GLU A 379 15.86 -14.18 8.68
CA GLU A 379 16.19 -13.39 9.86
C GLU A 379 15.74 -11.94 9.67
N GLY A 380 15.17 -11.34 10.71
CA GLY A 380 14.79 -9.93 10.70
C GLY A 380 14.10 -9.51 11.98
N LEU A 381 14.02 -8.19 12.17
CA LEU A 381 13.64 -7.57 13.45
C LEU A 381 12.13 -7.63 13.73
N THR A 382 11.31 -7.82 12.70
CA THR A 382 9.86 -7.99 12.82
C THR A 382 9.36 -8.99 11.76
N VAL A 383 8.31 -9.75 12.08
CA VAL A 383 7.68 -10.72 11.16
C VAL A 383 7.26 -10.06 9.84
N ALA A 384 6.77 -8.82 9.90
CA ALA A 384 6.40 -8.01 8.75
C ALA A 384 7.61 -7.67 7.84
N ALA A 385 8.73 -7.27 8.43
CA ALA A 385 9.95 -6.96 7.69
C ALA A 385 10.58 -8.21 7.08
N CYS A 386 10.60 -9.33 7.81
CA CYS A 386 11.05 -10.63 7.30
C CYS A 386 10.22 -11.06 6.09
N GLY A 387 8.89 -11.01 6.21
CA GLY A 387 7.98 -11.40 5.13
C GLY A 387 8.15 -10.57 3.86
N PHE A 388 8.33 -9.26 4.00
CA PHE A 388 8.53 -8.37 2.85
C PHE A 388 9.92 -8.47 2.21
N LEU A 389 10.99 -8.51 3.00
CA LEU A 389 12.35 -8.70 2.48
C LEU A 389 12.47 -10.05 1.77
N ARG A 390 11.82 -11.08 2.30
CA ARG A 390 11.67 -12.39 1.64
C ARG A 390 10.92 -12.28 0.32
N PHE A 391 9.77 -11.61 0.30
CA PHE A 391 8.96 -11.41 -0.89
C PHE A 391 9.76 -10.71 -1.99
N LYS A 392 10.34 -9.55 -1.66
CA LYS A 392 11.10 -8.74 -2.62
C LYS A 392 12.39 -9.45 -3.07
N GLY A 393 13.09 -10.12 -2.17
CA GLY A 393 14.32 -10.87 -2.46
C GLY A 393 14.07 -12.08 -3.36
N SER A 394 13.00 -12.84 -3.12
CA SER A 394 12.60 -13.99 -3.96
C SER A 394 12.20 -13.53 -5.36
N PHE A 395 11.53 -12.38 -5.44
CA PHE A 395 11.17 -11.74 -6.70
C PHE A 395 12.39 -11.22 -7.48
N LEU A 396 13.30 -10.49 -6.80
CA LEU A 396 14.51 -9.92 -7.37
C LEU A 396 15.48 -10.95 -7.95
N ARG A 397 15.57 -12.14 -7.35
CA ARG A 397 16.45 -13.21 -7.82
C ARG A 397 15.90 -13.95 -9.06
N GLY A 398 14.84 -13.46 -9.70
CA GLY A 398 14.21 -14.13 -10.84
C GLY A 398 13.69 -15.53 -10.51
N THR A 399 13.60 -15.84 -9.22
CA THR A 399 13.21 -17.15 -8.70
C THR A 399 11.76 -17.08 -8.24
N PHE A 400 10.85 -16.84 -9.20
CA PHE A 400 9.44 -17.28 -9.08
C PHE A 400 9.34 -18.76 -8.62
N ARG A 401 10.44 -19.51 -8.83
CA ARG A 401 10.76 -20.86 -8.37
C ARG A 401 10.52 -21.18 -6.88
N LEU A 402 10.38 -20.18 -5.98
CA LEU A 402 10.38 -20.38 -4.51
C LEU A 402 9.18 -19.76 -3.77
N PHE A 403 8.17 -19.28 -4.50
CA PHE A 403 7.16 -18.35 -3.94
C PHE A 403 6.05 -19.00 -3.10
N PHE A 404 5.54 -20.15 -3.53
CA PHE A 404 4.39 -20.82 -2.91
C PHE A 404 4.68 -21.71 -1.70
N PRO A 405 5.82 -22.43 -1.61
CA PRO A 405 6.04 -23.35 -0.50
C PRO A 405 6.06 -22.72 0.92
N PRO A 406 6.39 -21.43 1.12
CA PRO A 406 6.39 -20.82 2.44
C PRO A 406 5.19 -19.91 2.78
N ILE A 407 4.29 -19.63 1.83
CA ILE A 407 3.04 -18.87 2.07
C ILE A 407 1.86 -19.84 2.22
N ALA A 408 2.09 -21.14 2.06
CA ALA A 408 1.09 -22.15 2.33
C ALA A 408 0.67 -22.10 3.83
N PRO A 409 -0.64 -22.10 4.13
CA PRO A 409 -1.21 -21.88 5.48
C PRO A 409 -0.77 -22.85 6.59
N PHE A 410 0.13 -23.81 6.31
CA PHE A 410 0.43 -24.96 7.18
C PHE A 410 1.92 -25.25 7.38
N LYS A 411 2.84 -24.31 7.11
CA LYS A 411 4.26 -24.51 7.42
C LYS A 411 4.76 -23.57 8.52
N CYS A 412 5.35 -24.17 9.56
CA CYS A 412 6.10 -23.46 10.59
C CYS A 412 7.20 -22.61 9.95
N MET A 413 7.06 -21.30 10.00
CA MET A 413 8.18 -20.38 9.81
C MET A 413 8.92 -20.24 11.13
N SER A 414 10.15 -20.73 11.18
CA SER A 414 11.06 -20.42 12.28
C SER A 414 11.58 -18.99 12.11
N CYS A 415 11.06 -18.05 12.89
CA CYS A 415 11.59 -16.69 12.97
C CYS A 415 12.53 -16.61 14.18
N LEU A 416 13.84 -16.56 13.93
CA LEU A 416 14.82 -16.31 14.99
C LEU A 416 14.80 -14.82 15.34
N LEU A 417 14.08 -14.48 16.41
CA LEU A 417 14.09 -13.14 16.99
C LEU A 417 15.32 -13.01 17.90
N PHE A 418 16.35 -12.31 17.41
CA PHE A 418 17.48 -11.92 18.24
C PHE A 418 17.06 -10.81 19.20
N MET A 419 16.77 -11.18 20.45
CA MET A 419 16.60 -10.25 21.55
C MET A 419 18.00 -9.84 22.06
N PRO A 420 18.40 -8.56 21.96
CA PRO A 420 19.79 -8.12 22.21
C PRO A 420 20.25 -8.19 23.67
N ALA A 421 19.48 -8.81 24.58
CA ALA A 421 19.77 -8.86 26.01
C ALA A 421 19.95 -10.29 26.58
N SER A 422 19.77 -11.35 25.79
CA SER A 422 20.00 -12.72 26.26
C SER A 422 20.97 -13.46 25.35
N THR A 423 22.10 -13.89 25.90
CA THR A 423 23.07 -14.80 25.27
C THR A 423 22.53 -16.22 25.07
N GLN A 424 21.26 -16.48 25.40
CA GLN A 424 20.57 -17.70 25.00
C GLN A 424 19.78 -17.43 23.73
N VAL A 425 20.22 -18.05 22.63
CA VAL A 425 19.37 -18.36 21.49
C VAL A 425 18.37 -19.40 22.01
N SER A 426 17.23 -18.94 22.53
CA SER A 426 16.12 -19.85 22.73
C SER A 426 15.55 -20.14 21.35
N ASP A 427 15.73 -21.37 20.87
CA ASP A 427 14.92 -21.91 19.78
C ASP A 427 13.46 -21.93 20.25
N VAL A 428 12.76 -20.82 20.04
CA VAL A 428 11.32 -20.75 20.27
C VAL A 428 10.67 -21.43 19.08
N TYR A 429 10.53 -22.76 19.17
CA TYR A 429 9.56 -23.51 18.38
C TYR A 429 8.17 -23.11 18.87
N SER A 430 7.65 -22.01 18.36
CA SER A 430 6.22 -21.80 18.40
C SER A 430 5.62 -22.54 17.21
N GLU A 431 4.74 -23.49 17.50
CA GLU A 431 3.76 -23.99 16.53
C GLU A 431 2.85 -22.81 16.16
N PHE A 432 3.32 -21.96 15.25
CA PHE A 432 2.60 -20.78 14.80
C PHE A 432 1.46 -21.20 13.85
N GLY A 433 0.27 -21.45 14.37
CA GLY A 433 -0.92 -20.85 13.77
C GLY A 433 -1.19 -19.53 14.48
N PRO A 434 -1.91 -18.52 13.93
CA PRO A 434 -2.34 -18.18 12.59
C PRO A 434 -1.51 -16.99 12.07
N MET A 435 -0.30 -17.25 11.54
CA MET A 435 0.59 -16.19 11.04
C MET A 435 0.03 -15.50 9.77
N ASP A 436 -0.93 -16.13 9.11
CA ASP A 436 -1.54 -15.67 7.87
C ASP A 436 -2.22 -14.30 8.01
N GLN A 437 -3.01 -14.06 9.05
CA GLN A 437 -3.79 -12.81 9.13
C GLN A 437 -2.92 -11.57 9.37
N SER A 438 -1.92 -11.65 10.25
CA SER A 438 -0.99 -10.54 10.47
C SER A 438 -0.14 -10.29 9.22
N PHE A 439 0.32 -11.35 8.55
CA PHE A 439 1.04 -11.21 7.28
C PHE A 439 0.16 -10.60 6.19
N LEU A 440 -1.08 -11.05 6.03
CA LEU A 440 -2.06 -10.51 5.08
C LEU A 440 -2.42 -9.06 5.38
N SER A 441 -2.54 -8.67 6.65
CA SER A 441 -2.77 -7.28 7.02
C SER A 441 -1.59 -6.38 6.61
N VAL A 442 -0.35 -6.86 6.76
CA VAL A 442 0.87 -6.16 6.31
C VAL A 442 0.94 -6.11 4.78
N LEU A 443 0.60 -7.21 4.10
CA LEU A 443 0.50 -7.26 2.64
C LEU A 443 -0.55 -6.26 2.14
N GLY A 444 -1.71 -6.18 2.78
CA GLY A 444 -2.75 -5.20 2.46
C GLY A 444 -2.32 -3.75 2.71
N LEU A 445 -1.58 -3.47 3.79
CA LEU A 445 -1.04 -2.12 4.04
C LEU A 445 0.03 -1.72 3.04
N ARG A 446 0.89 -2.66 2.64
CA ARG A 446 1.92 -2.43 1.62
C ARG A 446 1.30 -2.33 0.24
N GLU A 447 0.31 -3.17 -0.08
CA GLU A 447 -0.50 -3.05 -1.29
C GLU A 447 -1.10 -1.65 -1.37
N ARG A 448 -1.76 -1.15 -0.32
CA ARG A 448 -2.27 0.24 -0.29
C ARG A 448 -1.18 1.27 -0.52
N SER A 449 0.01 1.08 0.04
CA SER A 449 1.16 1.97 -0.17
C SER A 449 1.65 1.96 -1.62
N TYR A 450 1.76 0.77 -2.23
CA TYR A 450 2.12 0.62 -3.65
C TYR A 450 1.01 1.17 -4.56
N ILE A 451 -0.25 0.86 -4.28
CA ILE A 451 -1.39 1.35 -5.05
C ILE A 451 -1.49 2.87 -4.96
N GLN A 452 -1.24 3.50 -3.81
CA GLN A 452 -1.14 4.96 -3.73
C GLN A 452 -0.03 5.54 -4.64
N LEU A 453 1.07 4.81 -4.85
CA LEU A 453 2.17 5.21 -5.73
C LEU A 453 1.92 4.93 -7.21
N PHE A 454 1.11 3.93 -7.55
CA PHE A 454 0.98 3.39 -8.91
C PHE A 454 -0.44 3.42 -9.50
N VAL A 455 -1.46 3.79 -8.73
CA VAL A 455 -2.89 3.67 -9.09
C VAL A 455 -3.64 4.92 -8.62
N LEU A 456 -3.41 6.05 -9.28
CA LEU A 456 -4.23 7.25 -9.12
C LEU A 456 -4.32 8.02 -10.43
N LEU A 457 -5.18 7.54 -11.32
CA LEU A 457 -5.87 8.44 -12.24
C LEU A 457 -7.35 8.41 -11.85
N PRO A 458 -7.85 9.39 -11.08
CA PRO A 458 -9.25 9.74 -11.22
C PRO A 458 -9.44 10.13 -12.68
N ILE A 459 -10.18 9.31 -13.44
CA ILE A 459 -10.53 9.66 -14.82
C ILE A 459 -11.33 10.97 -14.75
N ALA A 460 -11.06 11.92 -15.65
CA ALA A 460 -11.78 13.18 -15.67
C ALA A 460 -13.29 12.92 -15.83
N GLY A 461 -14.14 13.49 -14.94
CA GLY A 461 -15.60 13.36 -15.09
C GLY A 461 -16.47 13.32 -13.82
N GLY A 462 -15.91 13.41 -12.60
CA GLY A 462 -16.72 13.54 -11.36
C GLY A 462 -17.44 12.27 -10.89
N LEU A 463 -17.38 11.18 -11.66
CA LEU A 463 -17.81 9.84 -11.27
C LEU A 463 -16.87 9.28 -10.18
N THR A 464 -17.39 8.47 -9.24
CA THR A 464 -16.56 7.66 -8.32
C THR A 464 -15.89 6.52 -9.10
N LEU A 465 -14.93 6.89 -9.95
CA LEU A 465 -14.42 6.01 -10.98
C LEU A 465 -13.57 4.85 -10.42
N PRO A 466 -13.63 3.68 -11.08
CA PRO A 466 -12.76 2.56 -10.78
C PRO A 466 -11.30 2.97 -10.88
N ARG A 467 -10.48 2.51 -9.92
CA ARG A 467 -9.04 2.69 -10.01
C ARG A 467 -8.43 1.50 -10.76
N SER A 468 -7.58 1.82 -11.72
CA SER A 468 -6.78 0.87 -12.49
C SER A 468 -5.31 1.27 -12.43
N ILE A 469 -4.44 0.46 -13.03
CA ILE A 469 -2.99 0.68 -13.05
C ILE A 469 -2.66 1.93 -13.86
N ALA A 470 -2.05 2.93 -13.22
CA ALA A 470 -1.68 4.16 -13.88
C ALA A 470 -0.33 3.98 -14.60
N SER A 471 -0.34 4.17 -15.91
CA SER A 471 0.89 4.26 -16.70
C SER A 471 1.51 5.64 -16.59
N THR A 472 2.83 5.70 -16.41
CA THR A 472 3.59 6.97 -16.39
C THR A 472 3.92 7.48 -17.79
N MET A 473 3.87 6.61 -18.79
CA MET A 473 4.22 6.91 -20.16
C MET A 473 3.18 6.36 -21.12
N SER A 474 3.04 7.03 -22.27
CA SER A 474 2.24 6.51 -23.38
C SER A 474 2.86 5.22 -23.93
N LEU A 475 2.09 4.46 -24.71
CA LEU A 475 2.59 3.29 -25.43
C LEU A 475 3.83 3.61 -26.28
N ALA A 476 3.86 4.74 -26.99
CA ALA A 476 4.99 5.14 -27.82
C ALA A 476 6.29 5.36 -27.04
N SER A 477 6.18 5.70 -25.74
CA SER A 477 7.32 5.93 -24.85
C SER A 477 7.51 4.78 -23.84
N SER A 478 6.78 3.68 -23.95
CA SER A 478 6.77 2.62 -22.94
C SER A 478 8.12 1.89 -22.82
N ALA A 479 8.97 1.98 -23.84
CA ALA A 479 10.34 1.46 -23.82
C ALA A 479 11.27 2.21 -22.86
N PHE A 480 10.93 3.45 -22.47
CA PHE A 480 11.74 4.28 -21.56
C PHE A 480 11.33 4.13 -20.08
N VAL A 481 10.33 3.29 -19.79
CA VAL A 481 9.94 3.01 -18.40
C VAL A 481 11.09 2.31 -17.69
N SER A 482 11.45 2.80 -16.50
CA SER A 482 12.61 2.26 -15.77
C SER A 482 12.39 0.80 -15.37
N PRO A 483 13.45 -0.05 -15.42
CA PRO A 483 13.35 -1.44 -15.01
C PRO A 483 12.86 -1.62 -13.57
N HIS A 484 13.26 -0.73 -12.65
CA HIS A 484 12.81 -0.75 -11.26
C HIS A 484 11.28 -0.58 -11.15
N ARG A 485 10.70 0.32 -11.96
CA ARG A 485 9.25 0.54 -11.96
C ARG A 485 8.49 -0.66 -12.51
N LEU A 486 8.99 -1.26 -13.59
CA LEU A 486 8.42 -2.49 -14.14
C LEU A 486 8.46 -3.63 -13.11
N GLN A 487 9.56 -3.74 -12.36
CA GLN A 487 9.69 -4.68 -11.26
C GLN A 487 8.70 -4.41 -10.12
N ASP A 488 8.59 -3.17 -9.65
CA ASP A 488 7.63 -2.77 -8.61
C ASP A 488 6.19 -3.08 -9.01
N LEU A 489 5.83 -2.86 -10.28
CA LEU A 489 4.50 -3.20 -10.80
C LEU A 489 4.27 -4.69 -10.88
N THR A 490 5.31 -5.48 -11.17
CA THR A 490 5.21 -6.95 -11.16
C THR A 490 5.08 -7.48 -9.72
N VAL A 491 5.79 -6.86 -8.77
CA VAL A 491 5.61 -7.10 -7.32
C VAL A 491 4.17 -6.77 -6.90
N LEU A 492 3.66 -5.60 -7.29
CA LEU A 492 2.28 -5.20 -7.00
C LEU A 492 1.27 -6.19 -7.58
N GLY A 493 1.44 -6.59 -8.84
CA GLY A 493 0.60 -7.63 -9.46
C GLY A 493 0.60 -8.93 -8.66
N SER A 494 1.77 -9.35 -8.19
CA SER A 494 1.91 -10.57 -7.38
C SER A 494 1.22 -10.43 -6.01
N LEU A 495 1.31 -9.26 -5.37
CA LEU A 495 0.59 -8.96 -4.13
C LEU A 495 -0.92 -9.01 -4.32
N ILE A 496 -1.42 -8.41 -5.40
CA ILE A 496 -2.84 -8.47 -5.78
C ILE A 496 -3.28 -9.92 -5.96
N GLY A 497 -2.48 -10.74 -6.66
CA GLY A 497 -2.76 -12.16 -6.84
C GLY A 497 -2.85 -12.91 -5.52
N LEU A 498 -1.92 -12.67 -4.59
CA LEU A 498 -1.96 -13.27 -3.25
C LEU A 498 -3.21 -12.85 -2.47
N LEU A 499 -3.58 -11.56 -2.47
CA LEU A 499 -4.81 -11.10 -1.81
C LEU A 499 -6.04 -11.84 -2.34
N LEU A 500 -6.14 -12.00 -3.67
CA LEU A 500 -7.24 -12.74 -4.30
C LEU A 500 -7.26 -14.21 -3.89
N ILE A 501 -6.11 -14.88 -3.77
CA ILE A 501 -6.02 -16.27 -3.29
C ILE A 501 -6.62 -16.41 -1.89
N HIS A 502 -6.39 -15.42 -1.02
CA HIS A 502 -6.92 -15.37 0.33
C HIS A 502 -8.35 -14.80 0.41
N GLY A 503 -9.03 -14.59 -0.72
CA GLY A 503 -10.39 -14.02 -0.75
C GLY A 503 -10.47 -12.55 -0.32
N ILE A 504 -9.33 -11.85 -0.28
CA ILE A 504 -9.26 -10.44 0.09
C ILE A 504 -9.34 -9.60 -1.18
N ALA A 505 -10.32 -8.70 -1.23
CA ALA A 505 -10.42 -7.73 -2.32
C ALA A 505 -9.22 -6.76 -2.30
N PRO A 506 -8.40 -6.68 -3.37
CA PRO A 506 -7.28 -5.75 -3.52
C PRO A 506 -7.76 -4.30 -3.71
N GLY A 507 -8.43 -3.73 -2.71
CA GLY A 507 -8.95 -2.38 -2.77
C GLY A 507 -7.84 -1.34 -2.58
N PRO A 508 -7.71 -0.33 -3.45
CA PRO A 508 -8.76 0.23 -4.31
C PRO A 508 -8.80 -0.23 -5.79
N LEU A 509 -8.10 -1.30 -6.18
CA LEU A 509 -8.18 -1.80 -7.56
C LEU A 509 -9.61 -2.25 -7.90
N SER A 510 -10.06 -1.89 -9.10
CA SER A 510 -11.38 -2.27 -9.59
C SER A 510 -11.49 -3.76 -9.90
N PRO A 511 -12.61 -4.44 -9.56
CA PRO A 511 -12.84 -5.80 -9.99
C PRO A 511 -12.89 -5.92 -11.53
N ALA A 512 -13.23 -4.84 -12.27
CA ALA A 512 -13.21 -4.83 -13.72
C ALA A 512 -11.80 -5.10 -14.29
N PHE A 513 -10.75 -4.58 -13.67
CA PHE A 513 -9.37 -4.83 -14.12
C PHE A 513 -9.02 -6.32 -13.99
N ILE A 514 -9.42 -6.96 -12.89
CA ILE A 514 -9.17 -8.40 -12.69
C ILE A 514 -10.04 -9.24 -13.61
N GLN A 515 -11.31 -8.89 -13.82
CA GLN A 515 -12.20 -9.55 -14.77
C GLN A 515 -11.61 -9.51 -16.18
N PHE A 516 -11.13 -8.33 -16.60
CA PHE A 516 -10.46 -8.14 -17.88
C PHE A 516 -9.16 -8.95 -17.99
N ALA A 517 -8.32 -8.92 -16.96
CA ALA A 517 -7.06 -9.67 -16.91
C ALA A 517 -7.30 -11.19 -16.97
N ALA A 518 -8.22 -11.72 -16.15
CA ALA A 518 -8.56 -13.14 -16.05
C ALA A 518 -9.02 -13.74 -17.38
N ASN A 519 -9.61 -12.91 -18.23
CA ASN A 519 -10.12 -13.30 -19.54
C ASN A 519 -9.19 -12.90 -20.69
N GLY A 520 -7.89 -12.78 -20.40
CA GLY A 520 -6.86 -12.55 -21.42
C GLY A 520 -6.94 -11.17 -22.06
N CYS A 521 -7.35 -10.16 -21.29
CA CYS A 521 -7.57 -8.79 -21.76
C CYS A 521 -8.67 -8.70 -22.84
N ASP A 522 -9.70 -9.56 -22.75
CA ASP A 522 -10.89 -9.49 -23.58
C ASP A 522 -11.90 -8.52 -22.97
N LEU A 523 -12.14 -7.38 -23.64
CA LEU A 523 -13.09 -6.38 -23.19
C LEU A 523 -14.53 -6.91 -23.14
N GLY A 524 -14.87 -7.91 -23.97
CA GLY A 524 -16.19 -8.55 -23.95
C GLY A 524 -16.53 -9.22 -22.62
N SER A 525 -15.50 -9.59 -21.82
CA SER A 525 -15.68 -10.17 -20.49
C SER A 525 -16.30 -9.20 -19.47
N LEU A 526 -16.27 -7.90 -19.75
CA LEU A 526 -16.97 -6.86 -18.99
C LEU A 526 -18.42 -6.77 -19.49
N THR A 527 -19.21 -7.81 -19.18
CA THR A 527 -20.61 -7.91 -19.60
C THR A 527 -21.45 -6.78 -19.00
N ARG A 528 -22.61 -6.48 -19.61
CA ARG A 528 -23.53 -5.47 -19.08
C ARG A 528 -23.91 -5.74 -17.62
N GLN A 529 -24.19 -7.00 -17.28
CA GLN A 529 -24.55 -7.40 -15.92
C GLN A 529 -23.41 -7.11 -14.93
N PHE A 530 -22.17 -7.44 -15.30
CA PHE A 530 -21.00 -7.16 -14.48
C PHE A 530 -20.80 -5.63 -14.29
N VAL A 531 -20.91 -4.86 -15.37
CA VAL A 531 -20.76 -3.40 -15.28
C VAL A 531 -21.91 -2.76 -14.49
N LEU A 532 -23.14 -3.30 -14.58
CA LEU A 532 -24.27 -2.85 -13.78
C LEU A 532 -24.07 -3.13 -12.29
N GLU A 533 -23.51 -4.28 -11.93
CA GLU A 533 -23.24 -4.67 -10.53
C GLU A 533 -22.27 -3.69 -9.85
N TRP A 534 -21.18 -3.33 -10.54
CA TRP A 534 -20.08 -2.58 -9.92
C TRP A 534 -20.02 -1.09 -10.30
N PHE A 535 -20.61 -0.70 -11.44
CA PHE A 535 -20.50 0.63 -12.06
C PHE A 535 -21.85 1.08 -12.64
N THR A 536 -22.88 1.11 -11.79
CA THR A 536 -24.26 1.47 -12.16
C THR A 536 -24.35 2.76 -12.99
N GLU A 537 -23.61 3.79 -12.61
CA GLU A 537 -23.60 5.08 -13.31
C GLU A 537 -22.97 5.01 -14.71
N LEU A 538 -21.86 4.28 -14.85
CA LEU A 538 -21.24 4.03 -16.16
C LEU A 538 -22.16 3.18 -17.05
N CYS A 539 -22.81 2.16 -16.48
CA CYS A 539 -23.80 1.35 -17.20
C CYS A 539 -24.95 2.22 -17.71
N GLY A 540 -25.49 3.13 -16.87
CA GLY A 540 -26.53 4.07 -17.27
C GLY A 540 -26.07 5.03 -18.38
N ARG A 541 -24.84 5.56 -18.30
CA ARG A 541 -24.24 6.38 -19.37
C ARG A 541 -24.09 5.58 -20.67
N LEU A 542 -23.67 4.32 -20.60
CA LEU A 542 -23.54 3.44 -21.76
C LEU A 542 -24.89 3.09 -22.39
N ASP A 543 -25.91 2.80 -21.57
CA ASP A 543 -27.27 2.57 -22.07
C ASP A 543 -27.81 3.83 -22.77
N ARG A 544 -27.57 5.02 -22.21
CA ARG A 544 -27.89 6.30 -22.87
C ARG A 544 -27.14 6.46 -24.19
N TRP A 545 -25.83 6.22 -24.21
CA TRP A 545 -25.00 6.26 -25.42
C TRP A 545 -25.58 5.37 -26.51
N LEU A 546 -25.84 4.09 -26.20
CA LEU A 546 -26.39 3.13 -27.15
C LEU A 546 -27.79 3.53 -27.66
N SER A 547 -28.59 4.22 -26.84
CA SER A 547 -29.93 4.70 -27.22
C SER A 547 -29.92 5.91 -28.15
N LEU A 548 -28.87 6.74 -28.10
CA LEU A 548 -28.72 7.91 -28.97
C LEU A 548 -28.51 7.51 -30.44
N GLY A 549 -27.83 6.39 -30.67
CA GLY A 549 -27.48 5.94 -32.01
C GLY A 549 -26.47 6.87 -32.73
N PRO A 550 -26.16 6.60 -34.00
CA PRO A 550 -25.09 7.31 -34.73
C PRO A 550 -25.37 8.80 -34.97
N GLU A 551 -26.64 9.21 -35.00
CA GLU A 551 -27.07 10.59 -35.28
C GLU A 551 -27.43 11.38 -34.00
N GLY A 552 -27.28 10.78 -32.83
CA GLY A 552 -27.68 11.42 -31.56
C GLY A 552 -26.67 12.47 -31.07
N ASP A 553 -27.14 13.38 -30.20
CA ASP A 553 -26.29 14.42 -29.61
C ASP A 553 -25.29 13.82 -28.60
N ILE A 554 -24.01 13.86 -28.95
CA ILE A 554 -22.91 13.33 -28.14
C ILE A 554 -22.39 14.33 -27.08
N THR A 555 -23.02 15.49 -26.92
CA THR A 555 -22.51 16.58 -26.06
C THR A 555 -22.31 16.16 -24.59
N GLU A 556 -23.15 15.27 -24.06
CA GLU A 556 -23.01 14.69 -22.70
C GLU A 556 -21.75 13.84 -22.52
N PHE A 557 -21.13 13.38 -23.60
CA PHE A 557 -19.99 12.46 -23.58
C PHE A 557 -18.67 13.13 -23.98
N ARG A 558 -18.65 14.46 -24.18
CA ARG A 558 -17.45 15.20 -24.61
C ARG A 558 -16.24 14.99 -23.71
N ASP A 559 -16.46 14.77 -22.42
CA ASP A 559 -15.42 14.46 -21.43
C ASP A 559 -14.66 13.18 -21.79
N ILE A 560 -15.37 12.14 -22.24
CA ILE A 560 -14.80 10.84 -22.63
C ILE A 560 -14.35 10.85 -24.09
N LEU A 561 -15.04 11.59 -24.96
CA LEU A 561 -14.79 11.61 -26.40
C LEU A 561 -13.64 12.53 -26.83
N ALA A 562 -13.09 13.35 -25.93
CA ALA A 562 -11.98 14.25 -26.25
C ALA A 562 -10.74 13.53 -26.83
N THR A 563 -10.64 12.21 -26.68
CA THR A 563 -9.55 11.39 -27.23
C THR A 563 -9.96 10.52 -28.43
N CYS A 564 -11.24 10.55 -28.85
CA CYS A 564 -11.85 9.58 -29.75
C CYS A 564 -12.34 10.19 -31.08
N PHE A 565 -11.58 11.14 -31.65
CA PHE A 565 -11.96 11.78 -32.93
C PHE A 565 -12.07 10.74 -34.07
N ASP A 566 -13.11 10.88 -34.90
CA ASP A 566 -13.38 10.10 -36.13
C ASP A 566 -13.80 8.62 -35.99
N MET A 567 -14.18 8.14 -34.80
CA MET A 567 -14.64 6.76 -34.63
C MET A 567 -16.15 6.58 -34.85
N GLN A 568 -16.55 5.40 -35.36
CA GLN A 568 -17.96 5.02 -35.47
C GLN A 568 -18.61 4.90 -34.08
N HIS A 569 -19.87 5.32 -33.95
CA HIS A 569 -20.63 5.30 -32.69
C HIS A 569 -20.54 3.98 -31.90
N LYS A 570 -20.48 2.84 -32.61
CA LYS A 570 -20.34 1.50 -32.00
C LYS A 570 -18.98 1.27 -31.34
N VAL A 571 -17.91 1.67 -32.02
CA VAL A 571 -16.52 1.53 -31.54
C VAL A 571 -16.30 2.43 -30.33
N ILE A 572 -16.88 3.62 -30.36
CA ILE A 572 -16.85 4.55 -29.23
C ILE A 572 -17.45 3.94 -27.96
N GLY A 573 -18.52 3.13 -28.06
CA GLY A 573 -19.06 2.44 -26.89
C GLY A 573 -18.01 1.56 -26.20
N HIS A 574 -17.20 0.83 -26.97
CA HIS A 574 -16.13 0.00 -26.43
C HIS A 574 -15.04 0.85 -25.78
N GLU A 575 -14.69 1.97 -26.39
CA GLU A 575 -13.73 2.93 -25.83
C GLU A 575 -14.24 3.54 -24.52
N ILE A 576 -15.53 3.89 -24.44
CA ILE A 576 -16.14 4.38 -23.18
C ILE A 576 -16.00 3.33 -22.07
N VAL A 577 -16.25 2.04 -22.37
CA VAL A 577 -16.09 0.95 -21.40
C VAL A 577 -14.61 0.79 -21.01
N TYR A 578 -13.72 0.73 -22.00
CA TYR A 578 -12.29 0.51 -21.78
C TYR A 578 -11.66 1.65 -20.97
N HIS A 579 -11.84 2.88 -21.43
CA HIS A 579 -11.33 4.06 -20.74
C HIS A 579 -12.00 4.24 -19.37
N GLY A 580 -13.30 3.96 -19.26
CA GLY A 580 -14.05 4.10 -18.02
C GLY A 580 -13.69 3.08 -16.94
N LEU A 581 -13.23 1.88 -17.32
CA LEU A 581 -12.98 0.77 -16.38
C LEU A 581 -11.50 0.37 -16.24
N ILE A 582 -10.72 0.45 -17.32
CA ILE A 582 -9.34 -0.05 -17.41
C ILE A 582 -8.33 1.09 -17.51
N GLY A 583 -8.63 2.16 -18.24
CA GLY A 583 -7.77 3.33 -18.37
C GLY A 583 -7.35 3.62 -19.81
N SER A 584 -6.43 4.58 -20.00
CA SER A 584 -6.11 5.13 -21.33
C SER A 584 -5.04 4.38 -22.11
N GLN A 585 -4.30 3.49 -21.47
CA GLN A 585 -3.23 2.74 -22.12
C GLN A 585 -3.70 1.32 -22.46
N PRO A 586 -3.29 0.76 -23.61
CA PRO A 586 -3.64 -0.59 -24.00
C PRO A 586 -2.89 -1.64 -23.15
N PRO A 587 -3.35 -2.91 -23.12
CA PRO A 587 -2.72 -3.96 -22.31
C PRO A 587 -1.30 -4.33 -22.77
N SER A 588 -0.93 -3.96 -24.00
CA SER A 588 0.41 -4.12 -24.55
C SER A 588 1.44 -3.17 -23.94
N GLN A 589 0.99 -2.13 -23.22
CA GLN A 589 1.86 -1.18 -22.56
C GLN A 589 2.68 -1.87 -21.46
N THR A 590 3.97 -1.52 -21.37
CA THR A 590 4.97 -2.27 -20.58
C THR A 590 4.66 -2.33 -19.08
N GLU A 591 4.12 -1.26 -18.50
CA GLU A 591 3.73 -1.20 -17.08
C GLU A 591 2.53 -2.10 -16.78
N ILE A 592 1.48 -2.05 -17.61
CA ILE A 592 0.31 -2.93 -17.49
C ILE A 592 0.74 -4.39 -17.68
N LYS A 593 1.53 -4.68 -18.71
CA LYS A 593 2.08 -6.01 -18.97
C LYS A 593 2.89 -6.55 -17.79
N SER A 594 3.74 -5.73 -17.18
CA SER A 594 4.50 -6.11 -15.98
C SER A 594 3.59 -6.42 -14.80
N SER A 595 2.56 -5.63 -14.55
CA SER A 595 1.64 -5.96 -13.46
C SER A 595 0.81 -7.22 -13.74
N LEU A 596 0.33 -7.40 -14.97
CA LEU A 596 -0.36 -8.63 -15.38
C LEU A 596 0.54 -9.85 -15.24
N LEU A 597 1.84 -9.73 -15.56
CA LEU A 597 2.81 -10.81 -15.34
C LEU A 597 2.90 -11.22 -13.87
N GLY A 598 2.90 -10.25 -12.97
CA GLY A 598 2.91 -10.49 -11.53
C GLY A 598 1.62 -11.15 -11.05
N LEU A 599 0.48 -10.62 -11.49
CA LEU A 599 -0.86 -11.09 -11.11
C LEU A 599 -1.10 -12.57 -11.47
N ARG A 600 -0.49 -13.04 -12.56
CA ARG A 600 -0.55 -14.45 -12.97
C ARG A 600 0.11 -15.41 -11.98
N LEU A 601 1.04 -14.92 -11.15
CA LEU A 601 1.85 -15.74 -10.24
C LEU A 601 2.41 -17.00 -10.91
N PRO A 602 3.15 -16.87 -12.04
CA PRO A 602 3.55 -18.03 -12.83
C PRO A 602 4.45 -18.99 -12.05
N CYS A 603 4.06 -20.27 -11.97
CA CYS A 603 4.88 -21.33 -11.38
C CYS A 603 5.49 -22.26 -12.43
N LYS A 604 6.48 -23.06 -12.02
CA LYS A 604 7.18 -24.02 -12.91
C LYS A 604 6.26 -25.07 -13.54
N ASN A 605 5.22 -25.48 -12.82
CA ASN A 605 4.26 -26.47 -13.29
C ASN A 605 3.17 -25.86 -14.21
N GLY A 606 3.31 -24.61 -14.63
CA GLY A 606 2.36 -23.93 -15.49
C GLY A 606 1.12 -23.40 -14.75
N PHE A 607 1.13 -23.38 -13.41
CA PHE A 607 0.13 -22.69 -12.60
C PHE A 607 0.07 -21.21 -13.01
N ASP A 608 -1.16 -20.71 -13.13
CA ASP A 608 -1.48 -19.34 -13.51
C ASP A 608 -2.78 -18.96 -12.80
N LEU A 609 -2.69 -18.03 -11.85
CA LEU A 609 -3.82 -17.63 -11.01
C LEU A 609 -5.01 -17.14 -11.85
N LEU A 610 -4.75 -16.47 -12.98
CA LEU A 610 -5.83 -15.98 -13.85
C LEU A 610 -6.63 -17.12 -14.49
N LYS A 611 -5.98 -18.27 -14.74
CA LYS A 611 -6.68 -19.50 -15.18
C LYS A 611 -7.52 -20.10 -14.07
N VAL A 612 -7.05 -20.02 -12.82
CA VAL A 612 -7.81 -20.50 -11.65
C VAL A 612 -9.08 -19.65 -11.47
N ILE A 613 -8.93 -18.33 -11.48
CA ILE A 613 -10.05 -17.38 -11.36
C ILE A 613 -11.09 -17.61 -12.47
N SER A 614 -10.65 -17.78 -13.72
CA SER A 614 -11.57 -18.05 -14.84
C SER A 614 -12.22 -19.43 -14.80
N SER A 615 -11.61 -20.41 -14.11
CA SER A 615 -12.14 -21.77 -13.96
C SER A 615 -13.00 -21.94 -12.70
N PHE A 616 -13.18 -20.89 -11.89
CA PHE A 616 -14.06 -20.90 -10.73
C PHE A 616 -15.50 -21.25 -11.16
N PRO A 617 -16.27 -22.04 -10.38
CA PRO A 617 -17.68 -22.32 -10.61
C PRO A 617 -18.50 -21.03 -10.70
N GLY A 618 -19.19 -20.85 -11.82
CA GLY A 618 -19.86 -19.58 -12.15
C GLY A 618 -18.94 -18.55 -12.82
N GLY A 619 -17.68 -18.92 -13.11
CA GLY A 619 -16.68 -18.10 -13.79
C GLY A 619 -16.03 -17.02 -12.93
N SER A 620 -15.17 -16.24 -13.57
CA SER A 620 -14.42 -15.15 -12.94
C SER A 620 -15.33 -14.06 -12.34
N ALA A 621 -16.49 -13.79 -12.94
CA ALA A 621 -17.43 -12.79 -12.42
C ALA A 621 -17.99 -13.22 -11.05
N THR A 622 -18.35 -14.49 -10.90
CA THR A 622 -18.82 -15.04 -9.61
C THR A 622 -17.71 -15.05 -8.57
N PHE A 623 -16.48 -15.41 -8.96
CA PHE A 623 -15.31 -15.32 -8.07
C PHE A 623 -15.13 -13.90 -7.55
N LEU A 624 -15.08 -12.91 -8.45
CA LEU A 624 -14.87 -11.51 -8.08
C LEU A 624 -16.03 -10.95 -7.28
N SER A 625 -17.27 -11.35 -7.60
CA SER A 625 -18.43 -11.01 -6.80
C SER A 625 -18.25 -11.51 -5.38
N ASN A 626 -17.97 -12.81 -5.19
CA ASN A 626 -17.70 -13.38 -3.86
C ASN A 626 -16.53 -12.69 -3.13
N THR A 627 -15.45 -12.36 -3.84
CA THR A 627 -14.28 -11.69 -3.25
C THR A 627 -14.57 -10.25 -2.86
N TRP A 628 -15.38 -9.50 -3.61
CA TRP A 628 -15.70 -8.10 -3.27
C TRP A 628 -16.94 -7.96 -2.40
N THR A 629 -17.90 -8.90 -2.43
CA THR A 629 -19.02 -8.93 -1.48
C THR A 629 -18.58 -9.33 -0.08
N SER A 630 -17.37 -9.88 0.07
CA SER A 630 -16.69 -10.01 1.37
C SER A 630 -16.43 -8.65 2.04
N VAL A 631 -16.47 -7.55 1.27
CA VAL A 631 -16.30 -6.19 1.76
C VAL A 631 -17.59 -5.75 2.44
N ILE A 632 -17.48 -5.34 3.69
CA ILE A 632 -18.61 -4.82 4.44
C ILE A 632 -18.92 -3.40 3.95
N HIS A 633 -20.04 -3.25 3.24
CA HIS A 633 -20.52 -1.95 2.75
C HIS A 633 -21.40 -1.22 3.78
N GLY A 634 -21.85 -1.92 4.81
CA GLY A 634 -22.77 -1.44 5.83
C GLY A 634 -23.16 -2.57 6.77
N TYR A 635 -24.03 -2.26 7.72
CA TYR A 635 -24.56 -3.25 8.66
C TYR A 635 -25.27 -4.41 7.97
N ASP A 636 -26.00 -4.16 6.88
CA ASP A 636 -26.73 -5.22 6.15
C ASP A 636 -25.79 -6.29 5.56
N SER A 637 -24.56 -5.93 5.20
CA SER A 637 -23.55 -6.89 4.75
C SER A 637 -23.05 -7.78 5.90
N LEU A 638 -22.91 -7.22 7.10
CA LEU A 638 -22.35 -7.91 8.27
C LEU A 638 -23.41 -8.75 9.01
N LYS A 639 -24.65 -8.29 9.03
CA LYS A 639 -25.77 -8.86 9.81
C LYS A 639 -25.98 -10.37 9.63
N PRO A 640 -25.93 -10.97 8.42
CA PRO A 640 -26.08 -12.42 8.24
C PRO A 640 -24.97 -13.24 8.91
N HIS A 641 -23.83 -12.61 9.16
CA HIS A 641 -22.66 -13.23 9.76
C HIS A 641 -22.57 -13.02 11.27
N LEU A 642 -23.48 -12.24 11.88
CA LEU A 642 -23.46 -11.95 13.32
C LEU A 642 -24.34 -12.93 14.12
N LEU A 643 -23.76 -13.53 15.15
CA LEU A 643 -24.47 -14.28 16.17
C LEU A 643 -24.38 -13.52 17.50
N ILE A 644 -25.50 -12.93 17.94
CA ILE A 644 -25.54 -12.16 19.19
C ILE A 644 -26.15 -13.02 20.28
N SER A 645 -25.31 -13.45 21.23
CA SER A 645 -25.64 -14.32 22.35
C SER A 645 -25.72 -13.53 23.66
N ILE A 646 -26.60 -13.96 24.57
CA ILE A 646 -26.75 -13.35 25.90
C ILE A 646 -26.48 -14.45 26.93
N ALA A 647 -25.26 -14.49 27.47
CA ALA A 647 -24.90 -15.42 28.54
C ALA A 647 -25.31 -14.89 29.92
N SER A 648 -25.50 -13.57 30.05
CA SER A 648 -25.99 -12.93 31.26
C SER A 648 -26.96 -11.82 30.88
N THR A 649 -28.19 -11.89 31.39
CA THR A 649 -29.18 -10.84 31.16
C THR A 649 -28.78 -9.58 31.91
N PRO A 650 -28.85 -8.38 31.29
CA PRO A 650 -28.80 -7.12 32.03
C PRO A 650 -29.82 -7.15 33.15
N SER A 651 -29.46 -6.64 34.33
CA SER A 651 -30.35 -6.62 35.48
C SER A 651 -31.61 -5.82 35.11
N THR A 652 -32.74 -6.50 34.94
CA THR A 652 -34.02 -5.97 34.42
C THR A 652 -34.66 -4.89 35.30
N VAL A 653 -34.07 -4.57 36.44
CA VAL A 653 -34.62 -3.67 37.46
C VAL A 653 -33.71 -2.46 37.61
N MET A 654 -33.59 -1.67 36.55
CA MET A 654 -32.97 -0.35 36.62
C MET A 654 -34.09 0.70 36.66
N PRO A 655 -34.36 1.33 37.81
CA PRO A 655 -35.43 2.31 37.94
C PRO A 655 -35.13 3.53 37.05
N GLY A 656 -35.96 3.75 36.03
CA GLY A 656 -35.86 4.90 35.13
C GLY A 656 -35.82 4.59 33.63
N LEU A 657 -35.55 3.34 33.24
CA LEU A 657 -35.65 2.91 31.84
C LEU A 657 -37.10 2.52 31.50
N ALA A 658 -37.68 3.20 30.52
CA ALA A 658 -39.05 2.92 30.07
C ALA A 658 -39.22 1.53 29.42
N ALA A 659 -38.12 0.91 28.99
CA ALA A 659 -38.10 -0.44 28.43
C ALA A 659 -36.80 -1.17 28.81
N PRO A 660 -36.82 -2.50 28.96
CA PRO A 660 -35.61 -3.29 29.17
C PRO A 660 -34.66 -3.13 27.98
N LEU A 661 -33.37 -2.99 28.28
CA LEU A 661 -32.32 -2.93 27.26
C LEU A 661 -32.27 -4.28 26.53
N ASN A 662 -32.51 -4.26 25.21
CA ASN A 662 -32.36 -5.44 24.35
C ASN A 662 -30.93 -5.44 23.78
N PRO A 663 -30.04 -6.36 24.21
CA PRO A 663 -28.64 -6.35 23.79
C PRO A 663 -28.45 -6.50 22.28
N LYS A 664 -29.36 -7.25 21.61
CA LYS A 664 -29.36 -7.35 20.15
C LYS A 664 -29.69 -6.01 19.50
N ALA A 665 -30.75 -5.34 19.97
CA ALA A 665 -31.14 -4.04 19.45
C ALA A 665 -30.04 -2.97 19.67
N ILE A 666 -29.29 -3.05 20.77
CA ILE A 666 -28.15 -2.16 21.02
C ILE A 666 -27.08 -2.33 19.93
N ILE A 667 -26.67 -3.57 19.64
CA ILE A 667 -25.67 -3.84 18.60
C ILE A 667 -26.20 -3.45 17.22
N ASP A 668 -27.45 -3.80 16.90
CA ASP A 668 -28.08 -3.48 15.62
C ASP A 668 -28.15 -1.95 15.39
N ASN A 669 -28.56 -1.18 16.40
CA ASN A 669 -28.60 0.29 16.36
C ASN A 669 -27.19 0.89 16.25
N PHE A 670 -26.22 0.37 17.02
CA PHE A 670 -24.85 0.85 16.97
C PHE A 670 -24.24 0.66 15.58
N LEU A 671 -24.34 -0.54 15.01
CA LEU A 671 -23.71 -0.91 13.74
C LEU A 671 -24.36 -0.26 12.52
N SER A 672 -25.66 0.04 12.59
CA SER A 672 -26.39 0.79 11.57
C SER A 672 -26.15 2.31 11.63
N GLY A 673 -25.64 2.81 12.75
CA GLY A 673 -25.30 4.23 12.92
C GLY A 673 -24.06 4.66 12.11
N HIS A 674 -23.90 5.97 11.93
CA HIS A 674 -22.78 6.59 11.24
C HIS A 674 -22.17 7.73 12.07
N GLY A 675 -20.94 8.11 11.75
CA GLY A 675 -20.23 9.22 12.39
C GLY A 675 -19.88 8.98 13.85
N VAL A 676 -19.36 10.03 14.50
CA VAL A 676 -18.89 10.00 15.88
C VAL A 676 -20.05 10.33 16.85
N PRO A 677 -20.43 9.40 17.76
CA PRO A 677 -21.56 9.62 18.69
C PRO A 677 -21.36 10.80 19.65
N CYS A 678 -20.13 10.96 20.14
CA CYS A 678 -19.70 12.02 21.06
C CYS A 678 -18.39 12.63 20.54
N PRO A 679 -18.45 13.62 19.62
CA PRO A 679 -17.27 14.23 19.00
C PRO A 679 -16.24 14.79 19.98
N SER A 680 -16.70 15.43 21.06
CA SER A 680 -15.85 16.07 22.06
C SER A 680 -15.05 15.02 22.83
N LEU A 681 -15.72 14.00 23.36
CA LEU A 681 -15.07 12.88 24.06
C LEU A 681 -14.17 12.05 23.13
N PHE A 682 -14.63 11.83 21.90
CA PHE A 682 -13.84 11.08 20.92
C PHE A 682 -12.54 11.79 20.55
N SER A 683 -12.51 13.12 20.58
CA SER A 683 -11.31 13.89 20.28
C SER A 683 -10.16 13.59 21.25
N GLU A 684 -10.49 13.27 22.51
CA GLU A 684 -9.53 12.91 23.55
C GLU A 684 -8.94 11.51 23.31
N ALA A 685 -9.79 10.56 22.88
CA ALA A 685 -9.37 9.20 22.55
C ALA A 685 -8.69 9.08 21.18
N ARG A 686 -8.92 10.04 20.25
CA ARG A 686 -8.47 9.96 18.86
C ARG A 686 -6.97 9.68 18.71
N GLY A 687 -6.14 10.20 19.63
CA GLY A 687 -4.70 10.04 19.61
C GLY A 687 -4.19 8.64 20.00
N THR A 688 -5.03 7.79 20.60
CA THR A 688 -4.65 6.46 21.07
C THR A 688 -4.88 5.37 20.04
N PHE A 689 -5.70 5.62 19.02
CA PHE A 689 -6.06 4.62 18.01
C PHE A 689 -4.93 4.34 17.01
N SER A 690 -4.90 3.09 16.53
CA SER A 690 -3.96 2.66 15.49
C SER A 690 -4.09 3.49 14.21
N ARG A 691 -2.94 3.87 13.61
CA ARG A 691 -2.89 4.57 12.31
C ARG A 691 -3.46 3.75 11.14
N LEU A 692 -3.69 2.46 11.34
CA LEU A 692 -4.30 1.57 10.36
C LEU A 692 -5.78 1.91 10.11
N ILE A 693 -6.43 2.53 11.10
CA ILE A 693 -7.84 2.92 11.05
C ILE A 693 -7.99 4.21 10.23
N GLN A 694 -8.80 4.15 9.17
CA GLN A 694 -9.11 5.29 8.31
C GLN A 694 -10.20 6.17 8.95
N LEU A 695 -9.83 6.94 9.97
CA LEU A 695 -10.75 7.82 10.70
C LEU A 695 -11.40 8.91 9.82
N ASP A 696 -10.86 9.18 8.64
CA ASP A 696 -11.48 10.04 7.62
C ASP A 696 -12.80 9.45 7.07
N LYS A 697 -13.01 8.14 7.23
CA LYS A 697 -14.23 7.44 6.79
C LYS A 697 -15.23 7.20 7.92
N ILE A 698 -15.03 7.81 9.10
CA ILE A 698 -15.86 7.56 10.28
C ILE A 698 -17.35 7.87 10.07
N ASP A 699 -17.65 8.78 9.14
CA ASP A 699 -19.02 9.17 8.78
C ASP A 699 -19.68 8.24 7.74
N THR A 700 -18.95 7.24 7.22
CA THR A 700 -19.53 6.27 6.28
C THR A 700 -20.37 5.22 7.01
N ALA A 701 -21.48 4.79 6.40
CA ALA A 701 -22.35 3.74 6.97
C ALA A 701 -21.64 2.39 7.19
N ALA A 702 -20.57 2.13 6.45
CA ALA A 702 -19.76 0.93 6.58
C ALA A 702 -18.84 0.95 7.81
N PHE A 703 -18.46 2.13 8.31
CA PHE A 703 -17.30 2.28 9.20
C PHE A 703 -17.42 1.45 10.47
N ARG A 704 -18.53 1.58 11.21
CA ARG A 704 -18.71 0.86 12.49
C ARG A 704 -18.75 -0.66 12.30
N SER A 705 -19.40 -1.12 11.23
CA SER A 705 -19.48 -2.54 10.89
C SER A 705 -18.11 -3.11 10.46
N LEU A 706 -17.38 -2.38 9.62
CA LEU A 706 -16.00 -2.72 9.24
C LEU A 706 -15.08 -2.76 10.46
N SER A 707 -15.15 -1.76 11.33
CA SER A 707 -14.35 -1.68 12.55
C SER A 707 -14.65 -2.83 13.50
N LEU A 708 -15.93 -3.19 13.70
CA LEU A 708 -16.29 -4.36 14.50
C LEU A 708 -15.73 -5.64 13.89
N CYS A 709 -15.94 -5.88 12.60
CA CYS A 709 -15.39 -7.05 11.92
C CYS A 709 -13.87 -7.11 12.10
N TRP A 710 -13.18 -5.98 11.94
CA TRP A 710 -11.73 -5.92 12.09
C TRP A 710 -11.27 -6.21 13.51
N ALA A 711 -11.90 -5.61 14.53
CA ALA A 711 -11.57 -5.88 15.93
C ALA A 711 -11.81 -7.35 16.30
N VAL A 712 -12.87 -7.97 15.77
CA VAL A 712 -13.27 -9.32 16.14
C VAL A 712 -12.60 -10.41 15.33
N THR A 713 -12.21 -10.16 14.08
CA THR A 713 -11.64 -11.17 13.19
C THR A 713 -10.18 -10.93 12.85
N GLY A 714 -9.61 -9.78 13.23
CA GLY A 714 -8.28 -9.36 12.79
C GLY A 714 -8.23 -8.83 11.35
N SER A 715 -9.35 -8.88 10.61
CA SER A 715 -9.47 -8.46 9.22
C SER A 715 -10.71 -7.59 8.99
N PRO A 716 -10.64 -6.52 8.16
CA PRO A 716 -11.82 -5.73 7.80
C PRO A 716 -12.71 -6.44 6.74
N HIS A 717 -12.49 -7.72 6.46
CA HIS A 717 -13.19 -8.51 5.45
C HIS A 717 -13.90 -9.71 6.06
N LEU A 718 -15.06 -10.05 5.53
CA LEU A 718 -15.76 -11.30 5.85
C LEU A 718 -15.09 -12.44 5.10
N GLU A 719 -14.68 -13.50 5.78
CA GLU A 719 -14.17 -14.66 5.06
C GLU A 719 -15.31 -15.38 4.34
N SER A 720 -15.13 -15.63 3.04
CA SER A 720 -16.08 -16.37 2.21
C SER A 720 -16.03 -17.86 2.57
N GLY A 721 -16.92 -18.32 3.46
CA GLY A 721 -17.01 -19.72 3.87
C GLY A 721 -18.15 -19.97 4.86
N ASP A 722 -18.86 -21.08 4.68
CA ASP A 722 -20.24 -21.30 5.16
C ASP A 722 -20.38 -21.62 6.67
N GLN A 723 -19.37 -21.40 7.52
CA GLN A 723 -19.41 -21.95 8.90
C GLN A 723 -18.87 -21.09 10.06
N GLN A 724 -18.36 -19.88 9.83
CA GLN A 724 -17.80 -19.09 10.95
C GLN A 724 -18.51 -17.74 11.09
N HIS A 725 -19.53 -17.73 11.96
CA HIS A 725 -20.19 -16.50 12.43
C HIS A 725 -19.26 -15.70 13.35
N ILE A 726 -19.41 -14.38 13.31
CA ILE A 726 -18.87 -13.47 14.31
C ILE A 726 -19.80 -13.53 15.52
N GLU A 727 -19.31 -14.08 16.62
CA GLU A 727 -20.09 -14.24 17.85
C GLU A 727 -19.86 -13.04 18.79
N LEU A 728 -20.94 -12.34 19.15
CA LEU A 728 -20.93 -11.28 20.13
C LEU A 728 -21.71 -11.74 21.37
N THR A 729 -21.00 -11.99 22.47
CA THR A 729 -21.60 -12.54 23.68
C THR A 729 -21.60 -11.52 24.79
N TRP A 730 -22.78 -11.23 25.32
CA TRP A 730 -22.96 -10.39 26.50
C TRP A 730 -22.73 -11.22 27.77
N VAL A 731 -21.73 -10.85 28.56
CA VAL A 731 -21.19 -11.67 29.65
C VAL A 731 -21.21 -10.96 31.00
N GLY A 732 -21.45 -11.73 32.07
CA GLY A 732 -21.39 -11.27 33.46
C GLY A 732 -20.05 -11.58 34.13
N SER A 733 -19.87 -11.11 35.37
CA SER A 733 -18.62 -11.26 36.16
C SER A 733 -18.18 -12.71 36.38
N GLY A 734 -19.10 -13.67 36.28
CA GLY A 734 -18.81 -15.10 36.40
C GLY A 734 -18.14 -15.74 35.19
N ASP A 735 -18.09 -15.07 34.02
CA ASP A 735 -17.65 -15.74 32.79
C ASP A 735 -16.13 -15.95 32.72
N ALA A 736 -15.72 -17.21 32.83
CA ALA A 736 -14.32 -17.63 32.77
C ALA A 736 -13.64 -17.37 31.42
N GLY A 737 -14.39 -17.34 30.32
CA GLY A 737 -13.83 -17.06 29.01
C GLY A 737 -13.74 -15.56 28.69
N TYR A 738 -14.10 -14.64 29.59
CA TYR A 738 -13.76 -13.22 29.40
C TYR A 738 -12.30 -12.94 29.79
N GLU A 739 -11.87 -13.40 30.97
CA GLU A 739 -10.50 -13.29 31.52
C GLU A 739 -10.33 -14.38 32.58
N ALA A 740 -9.22 -15.12 32.58
CA ALA A 740 -9.04 -16.27 33.47
C ALA A 740 -8.98 -15.86 34.95
N VAL A 741 -8.32 -14.74 35.27
CA VAL A 741 -8.10 -14.30 36.65
C VAL A 741 -9.30 -13.48 37.17
N PRO A 742 -10.02 -13.92 38.22
CA PRO A 742 -11.26 -13.26 38.66
C PRO A 742 -11.10 -11.79 39.07
N SER A 743 -10.01 -11.42 39.73
CA SER A 743 -9.75 -10.04 40.15
C SER A 743 -9.50 -9.11 38.96
N ARG A 744 -8.68 -9.55 37.99
CA ARG A 744 -8.44 -8.83 36.74
C ARG A 744 -9.69 -8.75 35.88
N ARG A 745 -10.47 -9.83 35.81
CA ARG A 745 -11.77 -9.87 35.13
C ARG A 745 -12.70 -8.79 35.68
N ALA A 746 -12.90 -8.75 37.00
CA ALA A 746 -13.74 -7.75 37.64
C ALA A 746 -13.26 -6.31 37.34
N ALA A 747 -11.95 -6.06 37.39
CA ALA A 747 -11.37 -4.76 37.07
C ALA A 747 -11.60 -4.36 35.59
N LEU A 748 -11.31 -5.24 34.64
CA LEU A 748 -11.52 -4.98 33.21
C LEU A 748 -12.99 -4.77 32.86
N MET A 749 -13.89 -5.55 33.47
CA MET A 749 -15.34 -5.41 33.29
C MET A 749 -15.88 -4.10 33.90
N ALA A 750 -15.31 -3.65 35.02
CA ALA A 750 -15.64 -2.35 35.61
C ALA A 750 -15.17 -1.18 34.73
N LEU A 751 -14.07 -1.36 33.99
CA LEU A 751 -13.57 -0.39 33.00
C LEU A 751 -14.30 -0.47 31.65
N GLY A 752 -15.21 -1.43 31.46
CA GLY A 752 -15.94 -1.61 30.21
C GLY A 752 -15.11 -2.17 29.07
N LYS A 753 -14.01 -2.86 29.36
CA LYS A 753 -13.18 -3.44 28.29
C LYS A 753 -13.92 -4.51 27.49
N ILE A 754 -13.77 -4.54 26.17
CA ILE A 754 -14.28 -5.65 25.36
C ILE A 754 -13.15 -6.67 25.18
N SER A 755 -13.44 -7.94 25.46
CA SER A 755 -12.49 -9.03 25.26
C SER A 755 -12.64 -9.58 23.84
N PHE A 756 -11.74 -9.18 22.94
CA PHE A 756 -11.69 -9.65 21.56
C PHE A 756 -10.84 -10.90 21.45
N ARG A 757 -11.37 -11.95 20.79
CA ARG A 757 -10.64 -13.19 20.53
C ARG A 757 -10.65 -13.45 19.02
N THR A 758 -9.68 -12.85 18.33
CA THR A 758 -9.64 -12.83 16.86
C THR A 758 -9.60 -14.21 16.24
N CYS A 759 -8.83 -15.14 16.81
CA CYS A 759 -8.73 -16.53 16.34
C CYS A 759 -10.06 -17.30 16.41
N PHE A 760 -11.01 -16.86 17.24
CA PHE A 760 -12.31 -17.51 17.42
C PHE A 760 -13.46 -16.66 16.87
N ARG A 761 -13.17 -15.47 16.30
CA ARG A 761 -14.17 -14.50 15.84
C ARG A 761 -15.21 -14.16 16.90
N THR A 762 -14.79 -14.11 18.17
CA THR A 762 -15.69 -13.83 19.29
C THR A 762 -15.34 -12.53 19.98
N ALA A 763 -16.34 -11.75 20.34
CA ALA A 763 -16.21 -10.61 21.25
C ALA A 763 -17.06 -10.85 22.49
N ARG A 764 -16.49 -10.62 23.67
CA ARG A 764 -17.22 -10.71 24.95
C ARG A 764 -17.40 -9.34 25.55
N ILE A 765 -18.66 -8.93 25.69
CA ILE A 765 -19.07 -7.58 26.03
C ILE A 765 -19.58 -7.57 27.49
N PRO A 766 -18.99 -6.76 28.39
CA PRO A 766 -19.31 -6.80 29.82
C PRO A 766 -20.65 -6.13 30.13
N VAL A 767 -21.63 -6.93 30.56
CA VAL A 767 -22.98 -6.46 30.93
C VAL A 767 -22.95 -5.52 32.14
N SER A 768 -21.99 -5.69 33.06
CA SER A 768 -21.83 -4.82 34.22
C SER A 768 -21.55 -3.37 33.84
N TYR A 769 -20.80 -3.13 32.76
CA TYR A 769 -20.52 -1.78 32.30
C TYR A 769 -21.72 -1.14 31.60
N LEU A 770 -22.49 -1.93 30.86
CA LEU A 770 -23.76 -1.47 30.31
C LEU A 770 -24.72 -1.03 31.43
N ASN A 771 -24.82 -1.81 32.51
CA ASN A 771 -25.60 -1.43 33.69
C ASN A 771 -25.04 -0.15 34.34
N HIS A 772 -23.71 0.01 34.38
CA HIS A 772 -23.09 1.23 34.89
C HIS A 772 -23.50 2.46 34.06
N LEU A 773 -23.38 2.40 32.72
CA LEU A 773 -23.84 3.47 31.83
C LEU A 773 -25.33 3.78 32.06
N ALA A 774 -26.18 2.75 32.09
CA ALA A 774 -27.61 2.92 32.34
C ALA A 774 -27.95 3.52 33.71
N SER A 775 -27.04 3.50 34.69
CA SER A 775 -27.24 4.12 36.02
C SER A 775 -26.85 5.60 36.06
N GLN A 776 -26.18 6.11 35.02
CA GLN A 776 -25.73 7.50 34.96
C GLN A 776 -26.87 8.44 34.55
N SER A 777 -26.74 9.70 34.96
CA SER A 777 -27.60 10.79 34.50
C SER A 777 -26.97 11.48 33.29
N TYR A 778 -27.76 11.72 32.25
CA TYR A 778 -27.34 12.38 31.01
C TYR A 778 -28.02 13.75 30.87
N PRO A 779 -27.54 14.80 31.57
CA PRO A 779 -28.11 16.13 31.44
C PRO A 779 -27.73 16.75 30.09
N ALA A 780 -28.68 17.43 29.45
CA ALA A 780 -28.43 18.11 28.17
C ALA A 780 -27.40 19.25 28.28
N LYS A 781 -27.19 19.80 29.49
CA LYS A 781 -26.23 20.86 29.78
C LYS A 781 -25.59 20.65 31.15
N ASP A 782 -24.32 21.00 31.29
CA ASP A 782 -23.69 21.12 32.60
C ASP A 782 -24.27 22.29 33.41
N LYS A 783 -23.75 22.45 34.63
CA LYS A 783 -24.10 23.54 35.54
C LYS A 783 -23.75 24.92 34.98
N ASP A 784 -22.83 24.98 34.02
CA ASP A 784 -22.35 26.21 33.38
C ASP A 784 -23.09 26.51 32.06
N GLY A 785 -24.04 25.65 31.68
CA GLY A 785 -24.84 25.78 30.47
C GLY A 785 -24.16 25.28 29.20
N ASN A 786 -22.97 24.68 29.30
CA ASN A 786 -22.30 24.03 28.17
C ASN A 786 -22.92 22.66 27.91
N GLU A 787 -22.91 22.27 26.65
CA GLU A 787 -23.34 20.95 26.23
C GLU A 787 -22.34 19.89 26.72
N THR A 788 -22.79 18.99 27.61
CA THR A 788 -21.99 17.85 28.08
C THR A 788 -22.35 16.59 27.32
N GLU A 789 -21.42 16.09 26.52
CA GLU A 789 -21.49 14.75 25.97
C GLU A 789 -21.17 13.70 27.04
N PRO A 790 -21.83 12.53 27.04
CA PRO A 790 -22.95 12.14 26.17
C PRO A 790 -24.31 12.73 26.61
N PHE A 791 -25.18 13.09 25.66
CA PHE A 791 -26.51 13.67 25.95
C PHE A 791 -27.58 12.63 26.23
N THR A 792 -27.37 11.39 25.80
CA THR A 792 -28.32 10.29 25.95
C THR A 792 -27.60 9.00 26.31
N LEU A 793 -28.31 8.06 26.92
CA LEU A 793 -27.79 6.71 27.16
C LEU A 793 -27.33 6.04 25.86
N GLN A 794 -28.09 6.18 24.77
CA GLN A 794 -27.71 5.57 23.49
C GLN A 794 -26.38 6.14 22.96
N GLN A 795 -26.16 7.46 23.06
CA GLN A 795 -24.88 8.06 22.68
C GLN A 795 -23.73 7.59 23.57
N ALA A 796 -23.95 7.44 24.88
CA ALA A 796 -22.95 6.91 25.79
C ALA A 796 -22.54 5.48 25.42
N ILE A 797 -23.53 4.62 25.11
CA ILE A 797 -23.31 3.24 24.67
C ILE A 797 -22.58 3.23 23.33
N ASP A 798 -23.05 3.99 22.34
CA ASP A 798 -22.44 4.05 21.01
C ASP A 798 -20.99 4.56 21.08
N HIS A 799 -20.73 5.61 21.88
CA HIS A 799 -19.38 6.13 22.08
C HIS A 799 -18.46 5.10 22.71
N TRP A 800 -18.91 4.44 23.78
CA TRP A 800 -18.17 3.37 24.44
C TRP A 800 -17.84 2.22 23.48
N LEU A 801 -18.83 1.69 22.78
CA LEU A 801 -18.63 0.61 21.80
C LEU A 801 -17.65 1.04 20.71
N LEU A 802 -17.78 2.26 20.18
CA LEU A 802 -16.87 2.78 19.17
C LEU A 802 -15.42 2.83 19.67
N VAL A 803 -15.19 3.41 20.85
CA VAL A 803 -13.84 3.55 21.43
C VAL A 803 -13.22 2.17 21.70
N GLU A 804 -13.96 1.24 22.28
CA GLU A 804 -13.45 -0.10 22.58
C GLU A 804 -13.19 -0.93 21.32
N ILE A 805 -14.06 -0.85 20.31
CA ILE A 805 -13.86 -1.52 19.02
C ILE A 805 -12.62 -0.95 18.31
N LEU A 806 -12.48 0.37 18.25
CA LEU A 806 -11.31 0.99 17.61
C LEU A 806 -10.02 0.72 18.40
N GLY A 807 -10.09 0.68 19.73
CA GLY A 807 -8.98 0.28 20.59
C GLY A 807 -8.57 -1.19 20.41
N GLY A 808 -9.52 -2.07 20.07
CA GLY A 808 -9.24 -3.48 19.79
C GLY A 808 -8.52 -3.73 18.45
N ILE A 809 -8.45 -2.76 17.55
CA ILE A 809 -7.80 -2.92 16.24
C ILE A 809 -6.30 -2.64 16.35
N GLY A 810 -5.49 -3.69 16.18
CA GLY A 810 -4.02 -3.61 16.18
C GLY A 810 -3.37 -3.94 17.52
N ASP A 811 -4.16 -3.97 18.60
CA ASP A 811 -3.73 -4.49 19.91
C ASP A 811 -4.03 -5.99 19.96
N HIS A 812 -3.05 -6.82 19.58
CA HIS A 812 -3.17 -8.27 19.71
C HIS A 812 -3.03 -8.67 21.18
N SER A 813 -4.15 -8.90 21.88
CA SER A 813 -4.11 -9.66 23.13
C SER A 813 -4.09 -11.15 22.80
N MET A 814 -2.91 -11.75 22.69
CA MET A 814 -2.77 -13.19 22.90
C MET A 814 -3.01 -13.44 24.39
N VAL A 815 -4.23 -13.86 24.75
CA VAL A 815 -4.55 -14.31 26.12
C VAL A 815 -4.57 -15.82 26.14
#